data_AF-A0A966DRF5-F1
#
_entry.id   AF-A0A966DRF5-F1
#
_cell.length_a   1.000
_cell.length_b   1.000
_cell.length_c   1.000
_cell.angle_alpha   90.00
_cell.angle_beta   90.00
_cell.angle_gamma   90.00
#
_symmetry.space_group_name_H-M   'P 1'
#
loop_
_entity.id
_entity.type
_entity.pdbx_description
1 polymer ?
#
loop_
_entity_poly.entity_id
_entity_poly.type
_entity_poly.pdbx_seq_one_letter_code
_entity_poly.pdbx_strand_id
1 'polypeptide(L)'
;DVTLPLNSTLITGSQSLFGIKTKLRFGRATVTAVFSEQESETQNISVQGGAQTTEYSLKADDYEENKHFFLAQYFREHYEEALGTLPIITSNININKIEVWVTNIGAANTENRNIIAFADIGEYTPANTHIYPNGNNRFPDNESNSMLYDLDTTQIRNINTAYNYLLNNPLGFTQGIDFEKVENARKLSSSEFTYNPKLGFISLNTSLNSDQVLAVAFQYTVNEKVYQVGEFSDQGIISPNTLMVKLLRSTTINTKVPMWDLMMKNVYSIGAYQINREDFIMNILYAGNDNGVPTGYLTEGPEEVQGVPLVRVLNLDNLDQQLNPPHDGVFDFIDNAATSGGTVNSSNGRIFFTVLEPFGSYLRAKLPENLANKYCYDSLYSLTKTGARQYPDKNKFYIEGMYKSSSGSEIDLHAFNIPQGSVKVTAGGTQLTENVQYTVDYTLGRVTIIDEGILNSGTPINIALENNSMFAIQSQTLAGFHVDYAMNDNLQLGATLLNLHEKPLTPKTNYGDEPISNTIWGVDFQYQKEAPLLTHLVDKLPFYSTKAPSMLSLDGEFAHFVPGHSRAIGQNGTSYIDDFEGSKSTIDLKNIGTWFLASTPATQPEYNSGTREYGYKRAKLAWYIIDPLFYQKTGNLKPSNISSEELSNHYVRMVKETEVFPNAQSPNGQPMNLAVFNLAYYPTERGPYNFNVDELTAEANLSNPKENWGGVMRKIETTDFEATNVEYVEFWMMDPFADPDGDGP
;
A
#
# COMPACT_ATOMS: atom_id res chain seq x y z
N ASP A 1 -29.49 21.37 19.50
CA ASP A 1 -28.75 20.30 20.18
C ASP A 1 -29.43 19.92 21.48
N VAL A 2 -29.52 18.62 21.74
CA VAL A 2 -30.10 18.01 22.93
C VAL A 2 -29.16 16.94 23.46
N THR A 3 -29.24 16.64 24.75
CA THR A 3 -28.42 15.61 25.40
C THR A 3 -29.33 14.64 26.15
N LEU A 4 -29.00 13.35 26.22
CA LEU A 4 -29.72 12.39 27.06
C LEU A 4 -28.76 11.75 28.08
N PRO A 5 -28.34 12.47 29.13
CA PRO A 5 -27.57 11.86 30.20
C PRO A 5 -28.44 10.81 30.91
N LEU A 6 -27.91 9.59 31.02
CA LEU A 6 -28.50 8.48 31.78
C LEU A 6 -27.55 8.13 32.92
N ASN A 7 -28.09 7.78 34.08
CA ASN A 7 -27.32 7.42 35.27
C ASN A 7 -26.92 5.94 35.30
N SER A 8 -27.05 5.24 34.16
CA SER A 8 -26.74 3.82 34.01
C SER A 8 -25.36 3.62 33.37
N THR A 9 -24.63 2.64 33.87
CA THR A 9 -23.37 2.16 33.30
C THR A 9 -23.57 1.17 32.15
N LEU A 10 -24.70 0.45 32.12
CA LEU A 10 -25.05 -0.47 31.03
C LEU A 10 -25.75 0.21 29.84
N ILE A 11 -26.53 1.27 30.07
CA ILE A 11 -27.19 2.06 29.02
C ILE A 11 -26.71 3.50 29.10
N THR A 12 -25.69 3.80 28.31
CA THR A 12 -25.13 5.15 28.19
C THR A 12 -25.93 5.96 27.17
N GLY A 13 -26.42 7.13 27.55
CA GLY A 13 -27.06 8.04 26.60
C GLY A 13 -26.08 9.02 25.96
N SER A 14 -26.39 9.46 24.74
CA SER A 14 -25.55 10.35 23.93
C SER A 14 -25.62 11.81 24.41
N GLN A 15 -24.51 12.55 24.28
CA GLN A 15 -24.42 13.97 24.66
C GLN A 15 -24.51 14.92 23.46
N SER A 16 -24.33 14.44 22.22
CA SER A 16 -24.38 15.26 21.01
C SER A 16 -25.49 14.76 20.08
N LEU A 17 -26.71 15.28 20.26
CA LEU A 17 -27.87 14.90 19.46
C LEU A 17 -28.54 16.13 18.84
N PHE A 18 -28.97 16.05 17.59
CA PHE A 18 -29.78 17.07 16.95
C PHE A 18 -31.25 16.63 16.90
N GLY A 19 -32.10 17.23 17.74
CA GLY A 19 -33.52 16.86 17.75
C GLY A 19 -34.33 17.46 18.88
N ILE A 20 -35.40 16.76 19.26
CA ILE A 20 -36.37 17.18 20.26
C ILE A 20 -36.21 16.32 21.51
N LYS A 21 -36.00 16.99 22.66
CA LYS A 21 -36.03 16.39 23.98
C LYS A 21 -37.16 17.00 24.80
N THR A 22 -37.93 16.16 25.47
CA THR A 22 -38.99 16.59 26.39
C THR A 22 -38.76 15.96 27.75
N LYS A 23 -38.89 16.75 28.82
CA LYS A 23 -38.82 16.29 30.21
C LYS A 23 -40.13 16.63 30.92
N LEU A 24 -40.86 15.61 31.36
CA LEU A 24 -42.15 15.72 32.01
C LEU A 24 -42.05 15.20 33.45
N ARG A 25 -42.55 15.95 34.42
CA ARG A 25 -42.57 15.52 35.83
C ARG A 25 -43.99 15.25 36.28
N PHE A 26 -44.26 14.00 36.65
CA PHE A 26 -45.54 13.54 37.20
C PHE A 26 -45.34 13.11 38.67
N GLY A 27 -45.44 14.09 39.58
CA GLY A 27 -45.22 13.85 41.00
C GLY A 27 -43.79 13.40 41.31
N ARG A 28 -43.63 12.11 41.71
CA ARG A 28 -42.35 11.46 41.99
C ARG A 28 -41.72 10.79 40.76
N ALA A 29 -42.44 10.74 39.63
CA ALA A 29 -41.93 10.22 38.36
C ALA A 29 -41.45 11.36 37.46
N THR A 30 -40.29 11.20 36.82
CA THR A 30 -39.79 12.09 35.78
C THR A 30 -39.58 11.27 34.52
N VAL A 31 -40.27 11.64 33.44
CA VAL A 31 -40.15 11.00 32.13
C VAL A 31 -39.35 11.92 31.22
N THR A 32 -38.25 11.43 30.69
CA THR A 32 -37.44 12.11 29.67
C THR A 32 -37.60 11.35 28.36
N ALA A 33 -38.09 12.00 27.32
CA ALA A 33 -38.19 11.42 25.98
C ALA A 33 -37.30 12.19 25.00
N VAL A 34 -36.69 11.46 24.07
CA VAL A 34 -35.85 12.01 23.01
C VAL A 34 -36.24 11.42 21.66
N PHE A 35 -36.24 12.28 20.63
CA PHE A 35 -36.28 11.89 19.24
C PHE A 35 -35.30 12.79 18.49
N SER A 36 -34.20 12.22 18.02
CA SER A 36 -33.08 12.99 17.49
C SER A 36 -32.30 12.23 16.45
N GLU A 37 -31.59 12.96 15.62
CA GLU A 37 -30.50 12.47 14.81
C GLU A 37 -29.21 12.50 15.65
N GLN A 38 -28.46 11.41 15.64
CA GLN A 38 -27.17 11.29 16.30
C GLN A 38 -26.09 11.70 15.30
N GLU A 39 -25.34 12.76 15.63
CA GLU A 39 -24.27 13.31 14.80
C GLU A 39 -22.87 12.87 15.27
N SER A 40 -22.82 11.99 16.28
CA SER A 40 -21.59 11.59 16.96
C SER A 40 -21.47 10.07 17.10
N GLU A 41 -20.25 9.56 16.98
CA GLU A 41 -19.92 8.17 17.26
C GLU A 41 -19.12 8.07 18.56
N THR A 42 -19.45 7.10 19.41
CA THR A 42 -18.68 6.86 20.65
C THR A 42 -17.57 5.85 20.39
N GLN A 43 -16.33 6.24 20.65
CA GLN A 43 -15.16 5.37 20.51
C GLN A 43 -14.52 5.11 21.86
N ASN A 44 -14.12 3.86 22.11
CA ASN A 44 -13.41 3.44 23.31
C ASN A 44 -12.03 2.90 22.95
N ILE A 45 -10.99 3.45 23.57
CA ILE A 45 -9.59 3.09 23.34
C ILE A 45 -9.02 2.60 24.68
N SER A 46 -8.46 1.40 24.70
CA SER A 46 -7.82 0.83 25.89
C SER A 46 -6.30 0.76 25.69
N VAL A 47 -5.54 1.21 26.69
CA VAL A 47 -4.08 1.28 26.67
C VAL A 47 -3.52 0.71 27.96
N GLN A 48 -2.56 -0.19 27.88
CA GLN A 48 -1.94 -0.80 29.07
C GLN A 48 -0.43 -0.49 29.14
N GLY A 49 0.01 0.10 30.27
CA GLY A 49 1.43 0.38 30.53
C GLY A 49 1.98 1.61 29.80
N GLY A 50 1.16 2.64 29.60
CA GLY A 50 1.60 3.96 29.14
C GLY A 50 1.84 4.14 27.64
N ALA A 51 2.00 3.06 26.90
CA ALA A 51 2.02 3.08 25.43
C ALA A 51 0.93 2.16 24.88
N GLN A 52 0.24 2.63 23.84
CA GLN A 52 -0.74 1.81 23.11
C GLN A 52 -0.02 0.60 22.53
N THR A 53 -0.44 -0.60 22.94
CA THR A 53 -0.01 -1.84 22.29
C THR A 53 -0.79 -1.94 20.99
N THR A 54 -0.07 -1.97 19.88
CA THR A 54 -0.67 -2.09 18.54
C THR A 54 -0.39 -3.48 18.02
N GLU A 55 -1.46 -4.21 17.71
CA GLU A 55 -1.37 -5.51 17.04
C GLU A 55 -1.15 -5.30 15.54
N TYR A 56 -0.39 -6.20 14.93
CA TYR A 56 -0.20 -6.25 13.48
C TYR A 56 -0.31 -7.69 13.00
N SER A 57 -0.85 -7.86 11.78
CA SER A 57 -0.91 -9.13 11.08
C SER A 57 -0.59 -8.88 9.61
N LEU A 58 0.44 -9.57 9.12
CA LEU A 58 0.91 -9.52 7.73
C LEU A 58 0.89 -10.92 7.15
N LYS A 59 0.61 -11.08 5.86
CA LYS A 59 0.82 -12.36 5.17
C LYS A 59 2.26 -12.48 4.66
N ALA A 60 2.69 -13.70 4.34
CA ALA A 60 4.00 -13.94 3.76
C ALA A 60 4.24 -13.17 2.44
N ASP A 61 3.18 -12.88 1.66
CA ASP A 61 3.29 -12.06 0.45
C ASP A 61 3.34 -10.54 0.69
N ASP A 62 3.16 -10.07 1.92
CA ASP A 62 3.18 -8.65 2.27
C ASP A 62 4.60 -8.07 2.47
N TYR A 63 5.62 -8.71 1.88
CA TYR A 63 6.98 -8.15 1.84
C TYR A 63 7.03 -6.80 1.10
N GLU A 64 8.02 -5.96 1.44
CA GLU A 64 8.26 -4.68 0.78
C GLU A 64 8.94 -4.84 -0.59
N GLU A 65 8.11 -4.94 -1.63
CA GLU A 65 8.56 -5.03 -3.02
C GLU A 65 9.20 -3.71 -3.52
N ASN A 66 10.18 -3.83 -4.43
CA ASN A 66 10.83 -2.70 -5.10
C ASN A 66 11.51 -1.67 -4.17
N LYS A 67 11.95 -2.07 -2.98
CA LYS A 67 12.67 -1.20 -2.01
C LYS A 67 14.03 -1.71 -1.57
N HIS A 68 14.19 -3.01 -1.41
CA HIS A 68 15.36 -3.62 -0.79
C HIS A 68 16.12 -4.47 -1.82
N PHE A 69 17.40 -4.17 -2.03
CA PHE A 69 18.21 -4.83 -3.07
C PHE A 69 19.62 -5.14 -2.59
N PHE A 70 20.06 -6.39 -2.78
CA PHE A 70 21.47 -6.75 -2.70
C PHE A 70 22.26 -6.05 -3.81
N LEU A 71 23.52 -5.71 -3.53
CA LEU A 71 24.37 -4.98 -4.48
C LEU A 71 24.96 -5.88 -5.58
N ALA A 72 25.09 -7.18 -5.32
CA ALA A 72 25.62 -8.20 -6.22
C ALA A 72 25.21 -9.59 -5.68
N GLN A 73 25.29 -10.64 -6.52
CA GLN A 73 24.92 -12.00 -6.11
C GLN A 73 25.76 -12.51 -4.95
N TYR A 74 27.05 -12.15 -4.92
CA TYR A 74 27.94 -12.50 -3.81
C TYR A 74 27.37 -12.11 -2.44
N PHE A 75 26.81 -10.90 -2.31
CA PHE A 75 26.25 -10.43 -1.04
C PHE A 75 25.00 -11.19 -0.64
N ARG A 76 24.17 -11.53 -1.63
CA ARG A 76 22.99 -12.38 -1.45
C ARG A 76 23.39 -13.76 -0.94
N GLU A 77 24.32 -14.43 -1.63
CA GLU A 77 24.77 -15.79 -1.32
C GLU A 77 25.40 -15.92 0.08
N HIS A 78 26.04 -14.87 0.58
CA HIS A 78 26.67 -14.85 1.92
C HIS A 78 25.78 -14.21 3.00
N TYR A 79 24.55 -13.80 2.67
CA TYR A 79 23.66 -13.12 3.62
C TYR A 79 23.32 -13.98 4.83
N GLU A 80 22.91 -15.24 4.59
CA GLU A 80 22.51 -16.16 5.67
C GLU A 80 23.72 -16.57 6.53
N GLU A 81 24.88 -16.79 5.91
CA GLU A 81 26.13 -17.11 6.61
C GLU A 81 26.56 -15.96 7.52
N ALA A 82 26.48 -14.72 7.04
CA ALA A 82 26.85 -13.53 7.79
C ALA A 82 25.93 -13.25 9.00
N LEU A 83 24.71 -13.81 8.98
CA LEU A 83 23.71 -13.69 10.05
C LEU A 83 23.57 -14.96 10.90
N GLY A 84 24.33 -16.02 10.61
CA GLY A 84 24.22 -17.30 11.30
C GLY A 84 24.62 -17.27 12.79
N THR A 85 25.37 -16.25 13.23
CA THR A 85 25.84 -16.11 14.62
C THR A 85 25.47 -14.76 15.24
N LEU A 86 24.25 -14.28 14.97
CA LEU A 86 23.72 -13.10 15.65
C LEU A 86 23.93 -13.17 17.17
N PRO A 87 24.20 -12.05 17.86
CA PRO A 87 24.22 -10.66 17.36
C PRO A 87 25.50 -10.26 16.61
N ILE A 88 26.49 -11.18 16.48
CA ILE A 88 27.74 -10.88 15.78
C ILE A 88 27.57 -11.17 14.28
N ILE A 89 27.78 -10.14 13.46
CA ILE A 89 27.77 -10.27 12.00
C ILE A 89 29.10 -10.82 11.52
N THR A 90 29.09 -12.03 10.96
CA THR A 90 30.24 -12.76 10.42
C THR A 90 30.58 -12.31 9.00
N SER A 91 30.84 -11.02 8.82
CA SER A 91 31.30 -10.44 7.56
C SER A 91 32.52 -9.55 7.79
N ASN A 92 33.56 -9.73 6.98
CA ASN A 92 34.76 -8.90 6.94
C ASN A 92 34.66 -7.79 5.88
N ILE A 93 33.49 -7.59 5.30
CA ILE A 93 33.23 -6.60 4.26
C ILE A 93 32.85 -5.28 4.92
N ASN A 94 33.36 -4.18 4.37
CA ASN A 94 32.91 -2.84 4.70
C ASN A 94 32.78 -1.98 3.44
N ILE A 95 31.55 -1.59 3.09
CA ILE A 95 31.31 -0.64 1.99
C ILE A 95 31.71 0.76 2.44
N ASN A 96 32.64 1.35 1.69
CA ASN A 96 33.21 2.66 2.00
C ASN A 96 32.49 3.78 1.25
N LYS A 97 31.98 3.50 0.05
CA LYS A 97 31.34 4.48 -0.83
C LYS A 97 30.31 3.80 -1.71
N ILE A 98 29.17 4.47 -1.91
CA ILE A 98 28.11 4.03 -2.81
C ILE A 98 27.44 5.23 -3.49
N GLU A 99 27.17 5.10 -4.79
CA GLU A 99 26.30 5.99 -5.56
C GLU A 99 25.14 5.16 -6.10
N VAL A 100 23.91 5.64 -5.88
CA VAL A 100 22.69 4.98 -6.36
C VAL A 100 22.05 5.86 -7.43
N TRP A 101 21.69 5.26 -8.55
CA TRP A 101 21.16 5.92 -9.73
C TRP A 101 19.77 5.37 -10.06
N VAL A 102 18.83 6.26 -10.33
CA VAL A 102 17.46 5.90 -10.73
C VAL A 102 17.03 6.66 -11.98
N THR A 103 16.07 6.10 -12.73
CA THR A 103 15.42 6.83 -13.83
C THR A 103 14.81 8.15 -13.32
N ASN A 104 15.12 9.25 -13.99
CA ASN A 104 14.56 10.55 -13.64
C ASN A 104 13.14 10.71 -14.23
N ILE A 105 12.15 10.97 -13.37
CA ILE A 105 10.73 11.14 -13.75
C ILE A 105 10.29 12.60 -13.82
N GLY A 106 11.20 13.56 -13.55
CA GLY A 106 10.90 15.00 -13.53
C GLY A 106 11.91 15.83 -14.32
N ALA A 107 11.81 17.17 -14.20
CA ALA A 107 12.77 18.08 -14.81
C ALA A 107 14.20 17.76 -14.34
N ALA A 108 15.18 17.87 -15.24
CA ALA A 108 16.57 17.55 -14.94
C ALA A 108 17.09 18.39 -13.76
N ASN A 109 17.47 17.73 -12.68
CA ASN A 109 18.16 18.29 -11.53
C ASN A 109 19.69 18.31 -11.75
N THR A 110 20.43 18.94 -10.83
CA THR A 110 21.83 19.35 -11.04
C THR A 110 22.87 18.23 -11.10
N GLU A 111 22.54 16.98 -10.74
CA GLU A 111 23.49 15.85 -10.69
C GLU A 111 23.12 14.67 -11.61
N ASN A 112 22.57 14.98 -12.79
CA ASN A 112 22.16 13.93 -13.73
C ASN A 112 23.30 13.44 -14.60
N ARG A 113 23.33 12.13 -14.87
CA ARG A 113 24.32 11.47 -15.72
C ARG A 113 23.66 10.51 -16.69
N ASN A 114 24.25 10.41 -17.88
CA ASN A 114 23.98 9.30 -18.76
C ASN A 114 24.64 8.04 -18.16
N ILE A 115 23.91 6.94 -18.07
CA ILE A 115 24.44 5.67 -17.55
C ILE A 115 24.09 4.51 -18.48
N ILE A 116 24.99 3.54 -18.55
CA ILE A 116 24.72 2.19 -19.05
C ILE A 116 24.86 1.26 -17.86
N ALA A 117 23.74 0.71 -17.41
CA ALA A 117 23.68 -0.17 -16.27
C ALA A 117 23.74 -1.62 -16.76
N PHE A 118 24.68 -2.41 -16.26
CA PHE A 118 24.95 -3.77 -16.70
C PHE A 118 24.55 -4.80 -15.64
N ALA A 119 23.93 -5.91 -16.05
CA ALA A 119 23.54 -6.98 -15.15
C ALA A 119 24.76 -7.76 -14.64
N ASP A 120 25.77 -8.02 -15.47
CA ASP A 120 26.88 -8.91 -15.10
C ASP A 120 28.15 -8.18 -14.61
N ILE A 121 28.18 -6.84 -14.59
CA ILE A 121 29.34 -6.11 -14.05
C ILE A 121 29.56 -6.45 -12.58
N GLY A 122 30.79 -6.85 -12.23
CA GLY A 122 31.10 -7.27 -10.86
C GLY A 122 30.65 -8.67 -10.48
N GLU A 123 29.99 -9.43 -11.34
CA GLU A 123 29.58 -10.81 -11.05
C GLU A 123 30.67 -11.80 -11.46
N TYR A 124 31.21 -12.56 -10.50
CA TYR A 124 32.21 -13.59 -10.81
C TYR A 124 31.64 -14.68 -11.72
N THR A 125 30.40 -15.11 -11.48
CA THR A 125 29.65 -16.04 -12.32
C THR A 125 28.61 -15.26 -13.15
N PRO A 126 28.98 -14.73 -14.33
CA PRO A 126 28.06 -13.96 -15.16
C PRO A 126 26.90 -14.82 -15.67
N ALA A 127 25.72 -14.22 -15.81
CA ALA A 127 24.55 -14.87 -16.40
C ALA A 127 24.70 -15.04 -17.91
N ASN A 128 25.33 -14.06 -18.57
CA ASN A 128 25.59 -14.12 -20.00
C ASN A 128 26.80 -15.02 -20.30
N THR A 129 26.57 -16.07 -21.10
CA THR A 129 27.58 -17.08 -21.43
C THR A 129 28.73 -16.56 -22.30
N HIS A 130 28.63 -15.37 -22.87
CA HIS A 130 29.70 -14.73 -23.65
C HIS A 130 30.67 -13.94 -22.78
N ILE A 131 30.36 -13.74 -21.49
CA ILE A 131 31.22 -13.09 -20.52
C ILE A 131 31.94 -14.19 -19.73
N TYR A 132 33.26 -14.07 -19.57
CA TYR A 132 34.06 -15.10 -18.93
C TYR A 132 34.52 -14.68 -17.52
N PRO A 133 34.48 -15.58 -16.52
CA PRO A 133 35.00 -15.31 -15.19
C PRO A 133 36.52 -15.06 -15.23
N ASN A 134 37.00 -14.09 -14.47
CA ASN A 134 38.42 -13.76 -14.37
C ASN A 134 39.05 -14.37 -13.10
N GLY A 135 39.46 -15.64 -13.21
CA GLY A 135 40.42 -16.28 -12.29
C GLY A 135 40.10 -16.17 -10.79
N ASN A 136 41.13 -15.83 -9.99
CA ASN A 136 41.14 -15.91 -8.51
C ASN A 136 40.31 -14.80 -7.81
N ASN A 137 39.71 -13.87 -8.53
CA ASN A 137 38.97 -12.76 -7.93
C ASN A 137 37.49 -13.11 -7.75
N ARG A 138 37.17 -13.82 -6.66
CA ARG A 138 35.78 -14.23 -6.34
C ARG A 138 34.93 -13.12 -5.72
N PHE A 139 35.55 -12.02 -5.30
CA PHE A 139 34.87 -10.87 -4.72
C PHE A 139 34.36 -9.95 -5.84
N PRO A 140 33.15 -9.36 -5.72
CA PRO A 140 32.63 -8.44 -6.72
C PRO A 140 33.56 -7.27 -7.03
N ASP A 141 33.98 -7.18 -8.27
CA ASP A 141 34.91 -6.16 -8.74
C ASP A 141 34.78 -5.98 -10.26
N ASN A 142 35.09 -4.79 -10.76
CA ASN A 142 35.14 -4.49 -12.19
C ASN A 142 35.99 -5.47 -13.00
N GLU A 143 37.01 -6.07 -12.38
CA GLU A 143 37.88 -7.08 -13.01
C GLU A 143 37.45 -8.53 -12.74
N SER A 144 36.29 -8.80 -12.13
CA SER A 144 35.85 -10.17 -11.77
C SER A 144 35.50 -11.03 -12.97
N ASN A 145 35.20 -10.40 -14.10
CA ASN A 145 34.89 -11.06 -15.36
C ASN A 145 35.39 -10.23 -16.55
N SER A 146 35.26 -10.75 -17.77
CA SER A 146 35.76 -10.12 -18.99
C SER A 146 34.92 -8.94 -19.48
N MET A 147 33.75 -8.67 -18.90
CA MET A 147 32.73 -7.78 -19.46
C MET A 147 33.29 -6.40 -19.82
N LEU A 148 33.87 -5.68 -18.84
CA LEU A 148 34.37 -4.33 -19.08
C LEU A 148 35.60 -4.30 -19.99
N TYR A 149 36.37 -5.39 -20.03
CA TYR A 149 37.55 -5.52 -20.90
C TYR A 149 37.15 -5.70 -22.37
N ASP A 150 36.07 -6.44 -22.62
CA ASP A 150 35.58 -6.74 -23.97
C ASP A 150 34.84 -5.56 -24.63
N LEU A 151 34.52 -4.50 -23.87
CA LEU A 151 33.82 -3.30 -24.35
C LEU A 151 34.75 -2.27 -25.01
N ASP A 152 34.35 -1.76 -26.18
CA ASP A 152 34.94 -0.56 -26.77
C ASP A 152 34.46 0.68 -26.02
N THR A 153 35.33 1.19 -25.16
CA THR A 153 35.09 2.41 -24.38
C THR A 153 34.70 3.61 -25.25
N THR A 154 35.17 3.73 -26.49
CA THR A 154 34.81 4.88 -27.35
C THR A 154 33.35 4.85 -27.77
N GLN A 155 32.80 3.65 -28.04
CA GLN A 155 31.42 3.45 -28.43
C GLN A 155 30.47 3.54 -27.24
N ILE A 156 30.85 2.93 -26.11
CA ILE A 156 30.02 2.88 -24.90
C ILE A 156 29.88 4.24 -24.25
N ARG A 157 30.93 5.06 -24.25
CA ARG A 157 30.93 6.41 -23.63
C ARG A 157 29.93 7.35 -24.29
N ASN A 158 29.57 7.13 -25.55
CA ASN A 158 28.59 7.95 -26.26
C ASN A 158 27.21 7.27 -26.24
N ILE A 159 26.26 7.85 -25.51
CA ILE A 159 24.92 7.26 -25.32
C ILE A 159 24.13 7.05 -26.63
N ASN A 160 24.45 7.81 -27.68
CA ASN A 160 23.79 7.69 -28.98
C ASN A 160 24.26 6.45 -29.76
N THR A 161 25.52 6.01 -29.54
CA THR A 161 26.11 4.84 -30.20
C THR A 161 26.06 3.59 -29.33
N ALA A 162 26.11 3.75 -28.01
CA ALA A 162 26.17 2.66 -27.04
C ALA A 162 25.05 1.62 -27.23
N TYR A 163 23.81 2.08 -27.46
CA TYR A 163 22.65 1.20 -27.65
C TYR A 163 22.84 0.25 -28.84
N ASN A 164 23.10 0.81 -30.02
CA ASN A 164 23.31 0.03 -31.24
C ASN A 164 24.58 -0.84 -31.14
N TYR A 165 25.63 -0.34 -30.49
CA TYR A 165 26.87 -1.09 -30.31
C TYR A 165 26.66 -2.37 -29.48
N LEU A 166 25.90 -2.29 -28.37
CA LEU A 166 25.63 -3.43 -27.49
C LEU A 166 24.73 -4.49 -28.13
N LEU A 167 23.76 -4.08 -28.96
CA LEU A 167 22.85 -4.98 -29.68
C LEU A 167 23.54 -5.75 -30.80
N ASN A 168 24.55 -5.17 -31.44
CA ASN A 168 25.18 -5.76 -32.61
C ASN A 168 26.20 -6.86 -32.23
N ASN A 169 26.40 -7.82 -33.14
CA ASN A 169 27.37 -8.90 -33.01
C ASN A 169 28.81 -8.29 -33.02
N PRO A 170 29.72 -8.65 -32.09
CA PRO A 170 29.80 -9.93 -31.37
C PRO A 170 29.19 -10.00 -29.96
N LEU A 171 28.72 -8.90 -29.38
CA LEU A 171 28.26 -8.90 -27.97
C LEU A 171 26.83 -9.43 -27.83
N GLY A 172 25.92 -9.04 -28.74
CA GLY A 172 24.56 -9.58 -28.80
C GLY A 172 23.74 -9.40 -27.52
N PHE A 173 23.95 -8.31 -26.79
CA PHE A 173 23.26 -8.05 -25.53
C PHE A 173 21.80 -7.65 -25.76
N THR A 174 20.95 -8.09 -24.85
CA THR A 174 19.52 -7.80 -24.85
C THR A 174 19.19 -6.76 -23.78
N GLN A 175 18.59 -5.64 -24.19
CA GLN A 175 18.12 -4.62 -23.25
C GLN A 175 17.06 -5.21 -22.30
N GLY A 176 17.13 -4.83 -21.01
CA GLY A 176 16.23 -5.30 -19.97
C GLY A 176 16.66 -6.61 -19.31
N ILE A 177 17.57 -7.36 -19.95
CA ILE A 177 18.20 -8.58 -19.43
C ILE A 177 19.68 -8.33 -19.11
N ASP A 178 20.48 -7.99 -20.11
CA ASP A 178 21.93 -7.82 -19.97
C ASP A 178 22.32 -6.40 -19.56
N PHE A 179 21.55 -5.40 -20.02
CA PHE A 179 21.82 -3.99 -19.73
C PHE A 179 20.57 -3.11 -19.81
N GLU A 180 20.68 -1.91 -19.24
CA GLU A 180 19.73 -0.80 -19.43
C GLU A 180 20.46 0.48 -19.80
N LYS A 181 19.90 1.20 -20.78
CA LYS A 181 20.37 2.53 -21.17
C LYS A 181 19.48 3.58 -20.51
N VAL A 182 20.06 4.44 -19.67
CA VAL A 182 19.31 5.52 -19.03
C VAL A 182 19.97 6.86 -19.32
N GLU A 183 19.24 7.72 -20.03
CA GLU A 183 19.63 9.12 -20.24
C GLU A 183 19.22 9.97 -19.05
N ASN A 184 20.11 10.86 -18.59
CA ASN A 184 19.86 11.74 -17.45
C ASN A 184 19.37 11.01 -16.18
N ALA A 185 19.97 9.87 -15.84
CA ALA A 185 19.72 9.19 -14.58
C ALA A 185 20.04 10.12 -13.40
N ARG A 186 19.17 10.08 -12.39
CA ARG A 186 19.28 10.89 -11.17
C ARG A 186 20.09 10.14 -10.13
N LYS A 187 21.14 10.78 -9.60
CA LYS A 187 21.83 10.30 -8.41
C LYS A 187 20.94 10.52 -7.18
N LEU A 188 20.69 9.47 -6.41
CA LEU A 188 20.00 9.60 -5.12
C LEU A 188 20.95 10.23 -4.10
N SER A 189 20.41 11.14 -3.30
CA SER A 189 21.08 11.65 -2.12
C SER A 189 21.15 10.60 -1.01
N SER A 190 22.11 10.74 -0.10
CA SER A 190 22.27 9.85 1.07
C SER A 190 21.06 9.84 2.02
N SER A 191 20.14 10.79 1.90
CA SER A 191 18.91 10.83 2.69
C SER A 191 17.74 10.10 2.04
N GLU A 192 17.87 9.64 0.79
CA GLU A 192 16.82 8.94 0.05
C GLU A 192 16.93 7.41 0.14
N PHE A 193 18.05 6.90 0.66
CA PHE A 193 18.28 5.50 0.86
C PHE A 193 19.16 5.25 2.08
N THR A 194 19.10 4.03 2.60
CA THR A 194 20.05 3.50 3.58
C THR A 194 20.74 2.28 2.99
N TYR A 195 21.88 1.88 3.53
CA TYR A 195 22.58 0.67 3.09
C TYR A 195 23.27 -0.01 4.26
N ASN A 196 23.43 -1.32 4.14
CA ASN A 196 24.17 -2.12 5.11
C ASN A 196 25.60 -2.35 4.60
N PRO A 197 26.62 -1.69 5.16
CA PRO A 197 28.01 -1.82 4.71
C PRO A 197 28.62 -3.21 4.90
N LYS A 198 28.06 -4.05 5.77
CA LYS A 198 28.58 -5.41 6.05
C LYS A 198 27.91 -6.49 5.24
N LEU A 199 26.59 -6.37 5.04
CA LEU A 199 25.76 -7.35 4.34
C LEU A 199 25.56 -7.03 2.86
N GLY A 200 25.85 -5.79 2.43
CA GLY A 200 25.85 -5.42 1.02
C GLY A 200 24.48 -5.37 0.36
N PHE A 201 23.54 -4.65 0.99
CA PHE A 201 22.25 -4.30 0.41
C PHE A 201 21.89 -2.83 0.64
N ILE A 202 21.00 -2.30 -0.18
CA ILE A 202 20.39 -0.97 -0.04
C ILE A 202 18.91 -1.10 0.29
N SER A 203 18.38 -0.10 0.98
CA SER A 203 16.95 0.07 1.29
C SER A 203 16.54 1.48 0.91
N LEU A 204 15.66 1.59 -0.08
CA LEU A 204 15.13 2.88 -0.54
C LEU A 204 14.02 3.37 0.41
N ASN A 205 13.95 4.67 0.63
CA ASN A 205 12.90 5.26 1.46
C ASN A 205 11.52 5.24 0.77
N THR A 206 11.52 5.24 -0.57
CA THR A 206 10.34 5.15 -1.42
C THR A 206 10.47 3.94 -2.34
N SER A 207 9.37 3.22 -2.59
CA SER A 207 9.37 2.14 -3.57
C SER A 207 9.59 2.71 -4.97
N LEU A 208 10.29 1.95 -5.81
CA LEU A 208 10.42 2.27 -7.22
C LEU A 208 9.12 1.97 -7.96
N ASN A 209 8.80 2.80 -8.96
CA ASN A 209 7.74 2.50 -9.91
C ASN A 209 8.16 1.33 -10.82
N SER A 210 7.17 0.62 -11.37
CA SER A 210 7.43 -0.58 -12.16
C SER A 210 8.34 -0.35 -13.37
N ASP A 211 8.34 0.85 -13.94
CA ASP A 211 9.13 1.25 -15.11
C ASP A 211 10.49 1.91 -14.79
N GLN A 212 10.88 2.01 -13.52
CA GLN A 212 12.14 2.66 -13.13
C GLN A 212 13.33 1.68 -13.09
N VAL A 213 14.46 2.13 -13.64
CA VAL A 213 15.74 1.44 -13.51
C VAL A 213 16.38 1.80 -12.17
N LEU A 214 16.98 0.81 -11.52
CA LEU A 214 17.84 0.99 -10.35
C LEU A 214 19.24 0.48 -10.66
N ALA A 215 20.23 1.34 -10.48
CA ALA A 215 21.63 0.99 -10.68
C ALA A 215 22.52 1.57 -9.58
N VAL A 216 23.69 0.96 -9.37
CA VAL A 216 24.63 1.33 -8.32
C VAL A 216 26.07 1.31 -8.82
N ALA A 217 26.91 2.16 -8.22
CA ALA A 217 28.35 2.02 -8.21
C ALA A 217 28.80 1.99 -6.75
N PHE A 218 29.66 1.05 -6.37
CA PHE A 218 30.08 0.92 -4.97
C PHE A 218 31.52 0.47 -4.85
N GLN A 219 32.12 0.81 -3.71
CA GLN A 219 33.49 0.49 -3.36
C GLN A 219 33.53 0.02 -1.91
N TYR A 220 34.23 -1.07 -1.68
CA TYR A 220 34.28 -1.73 -0.39
C TYR A 220 35.67 -2.30 -0.11
N THR A 221 35.94 -2.58 1.15
CA THR A 221 37.20 -3.17 1.60
C THR A 221 36.93 -4.56 2.16
N VAL A 222 37.79 -5.52 1.81
CA VAL A 222 37.87 -6.85 2.42
C VAL A 222 39.32 -7.15 2.72
N ASN A 223 39.65 -7.45 3.99
CA ASN A 223 41.01 -7.77 4.43
C ASN A 223 42.06 -6.76 3.90
N GLU A 224 41.79 -5.46 4.08
CA GLU A 224 42.65 -4.33 3.64
C GLU A 224 42.76 -4.11 2.12
N LYS A 225 42.17 -4.97 1.28
CA LYS A 225 42.09 -4.77 -0.17
C LYS A 225 40.79 -4.07 -0.55
N VAL A 226 40.92 -3.06 -1.39
CA VAL A 226 39.79 -2.30 -1.96
C VAL A 226 39.32 -2.97 -3.24
N TYR A 227 38.00 -3.08 -3.37
CA TYR A 227 37.29 -3.57 -4.55
C TYR A 227 36.27 -2.51 -5.00
N GLN A 228 36.02 -2.43 -6.31
CA GLN A 228 35.08 -1.47 -6.88
C GLN A 228 34.25 -2.12 -7.98
N VAL A 229 32.93 -1.89 -7.95
CA VAL A 229 31.99 -2.27 -8.99
C VAL A 229 31.30 -1.04 -9.55
N GLY A 230 31.32 -0.89 -10.87
CA GLY A 230 30.87 0.28 -11.58
C GLY A 230 31.86 1.45 -11.52
N GLU A 231 31.42 2.59 -12.00
CA GLU A 231 32.20 3.83 -12.07
C GLU A 231 31.49 4.95 -11.30
N PHE A 232 32.25 5.70 -10.50
CA PHE A 232 31.70 6.85 -9.79
C PHE A 232 31.70 8.11 -10.64
N SER A 233 30.76 9.01 -10.34
CA SER A 233 30.63 10.29 -11.04
C SER A 233 31.86 11.20 -10.93
N ASP A 234 32.69 11.01 -9.90
CA ASP A 234 33.87 11.82 -9.58
C ASP A 234 35.21 11.24 -10.09
N GLN A 235 35.20 10.12 -10.83
CA GLN A 235 36.40 9.47 -11.38
C GLN A 235 36.89 10.04 -12.72
N GLY A 236 36.58 11.32 -13.02
CA GLY A 236 37.10 12.01 -14.20
C GLY A 236 36.34 11.75 -15.51
N ILE A 237 35.23 11.01 -15.49
CA ILE A 237 34.33 10.86 -16.64
C ILE A 237 33.36 12.05 -16.66
N ILE A 238 33.47 12.91 -17.67
CA ILE A 238 32.72 14.17 -17.77
C ILE A 238 31.46 13.98 -18.62
N SER A 239 30.34 14.58 -18.21
CA SER A 239 29.11 14.65 -19.02
C SER A 239 29.39 15.30 -20.39
N PRO A 240 28.85 14.79 -21.52
CA PRO A 240 27.74 13.83 -21.65
C PRO A 240 28.16 12.34 -21.67
N ASN A 241 29.42 12.01 -21.38
CA ASN A 241 29.88 10.63 -21.44
C ASN A 241 29.17 9.75 -20.40
N THR A 242 28.82 8.54 -20.84
CA THR A 242 28.12 7.55 -20.03
C THR A 242 29.02 7.00 -18.91
N LEU A 243 28.42 6.74 -17.75
CA LEU A 243 29.00 5.91 -16.69
C LEU A 243 28.56 4.47 -16.88
N MET A 244 29.46 3.52 -16.61
CA MET A 244 29.14 2.10 -16.56
C MET A 244 28.90 1.69 -15.12
N VAL A 245 27.72 1.17 -14.81
CA VAL A 245 27.28 0.91 -13.43
C VAL A 245 26.59 -0.45 -13.32
N LYS A 246 26.44 -0.97 -12.10
CA LYS A 246 25.76 -2.25 -11.83
C LYS A 246 24.25 -2.08 -11.82
N LEU A 247 23.56 -2.87 -12.64
CA LEU A 247 22.12 -2.93 -12.71
C LEU A 247 21.57 -3.82 -11.58
N LEU A 248 20.63 -3.29 -10.80
CA LEU A 248 19.92 -4.03 -9.75
C LEU A 248 18.47 -4.34 -10.17
N ARG A 249 17.87 -3.48 -10.99
CA ARG A 249 16.50 -3.64 -11.51
C ARG A 249 16.38 -2.94 -12.86
N SER A 250 15.84 -3.63 -13.87
CA SER A 250 15.55 -3.08 -15.19
C SER A 250 14.12 -2.55 -15.32
N THR A 251 13.78 -1.97 -16.48
CA THR A 251 12.41 -1.50 -16.77
C THR A 251 11.43 -2.65 -17.01
N THR A 252 11.94 -3.83 -17.37
CA THR A 252 11.14 -5.01 -17.68
C THR A 252 11.36 -6.08 -16.61
N ILE A 253 10.31 -6.44 -15.88
CA ILE A 253 10.40 -7.49 -14.87
C ILE A 253 10.50 -8.84 -15.58
N ASN A 254 11.57 -9.58 -15.29
CA ASN A 254 11.74 -10.95 -15.73
C ASN A 254 12.22 -11.80 -14.54
N THR A 255 11.36 -12.71 -14.06
CA THR A 255 11.67 -13.50 -12.87
C THR A 255 12.64 -14.66 -13.14
N LYS A 256 13.02 -14.88 -14.39
CA LYS A 256 13.92 -15.98 -14.80
C LYS A 256 15.39 -15.56 -14.91
N VAL A 257 15.70 -14.28 -14.73
CA VAL A 257 17.07 -13.77 -14.78
C VAL A 257 17.61 -13.58 -13.36
N PRO A 258 18.91 -13.80 -13.09
CA PRO A 258 19.48 -13.68 -11.75
C PRO A 258 19.27 -12.30 -11.10
N MET A 259 19.11 -11.25 -11.91
CA MET A 259 18.78 -9.91 -11.41
C MET A 259 17.51 -9.89 -10.55
N TRP A 260 16.52 -10.75 -10.82
CA TRP A 260 15.31 -10.89 -9.99
C TRP A 260 15.61 -11.27 -8.54
N ASP A 261 16.68 -12.04 -8.35
CA ASP A 261 17.08 -12.56 -7.05
C ASP A 261 17.79 -11.51 -6.19
N LEU A 262 18.27 -10.42 -6.80
CA LEU A 262 18.86 -9.29 -6.07
C LEU A 262 17.81 -8.52 -5.26
N MET A 263 16.55 -8.54 -5.66
CA MET A 263 15.47 -7.97 -4.86
C MET A 263 15.20 -8.83 -3.63
N MET A 264 15.35 -8.24 -2.45
CA MET A 264 15.08 -8.89 -1.18
C MET A 264 13.57 -9.07 -0.99
N LYS A 265 13.15 -10.30 -0.66
CA LYS A 265 11.74 -10.69 -0.46
C LYS A 265 11.50 -11.19 0.97
N ASN A 266 12.34 -10.71 1.89
CA ASN A 266 12.45 -11.16 3.27
C ASN A 266 12.40 -9.98 4.27
N VAL A 267 11.90 -8.83 3.81
CA VAL A 267 11.74 -7.60 4.59
C VAL A 267 10.28 -7.22 4.64
N TYR A 268 9.74 -7.05 5.85
CA TYR A 268 8.32 -6.79 6.11
C TYR A 268 8.14 -5.50 6.88
N SER A 269 7.25 -4.62 6.42
CA SER A 269 6.88 -3.40 7.12
C SER A 269 5.65 -3.65 7.97
N ILE A 270 5.75 -3.40 9.27
CA ILE A 270 4.60 -3.48 10.20
C ILE A 270 3.85 -2.14 10.33
N GLY A 271 4.20 -1.13 9.51
CA GLY A 271 3.56 0.19 9.53
C GLY A 271 3.85 1.04 10.76
N ALA A 272 4.86 0.66 11.55
CA ALA A 272 5.21 1.31 12.81
C ALA A 272 6.43 2.25 12.68
N TYR A 273 6.57 3.15 13.64
CA TYR A 273 7.75 3.99 13.81
C TYR A 273 8.21 3.95 15.26
N GLN A 274 9.52 4.04 15.46
CA GLN A 274 10.15 4.07 16.78
C GLN A 274 9.65 2.93 17.70
N ILE A 275 9.74 1.70 17.20
CA ILE A 275 9.33 0.51 17.95
C ILE A 275 10.22 0.37 19.19
N ASN A 276 9.59 0.16 20.33
CA ASN A 276 10.33 -0.26 21.52
C ASN A 276 10.64 -1.77 21.45
N ARG A 277 11.86 -2.14 21.86
CA ARG A 277 12.27 -3.54 22.07
C ARG A 277 11.46 -4.19 23.18
N GLU A 278 11.15 -3.45 24.25
CA GLU A 278 10.33 -3.99 25.33
C GLU A 278 8.90 -4.26 24.84
N ASP A 279 8.36 -5.41 25.20
CA ASP A 279 7.02 -5.89 24.81
C ASP A 279 6.80 -6.03 23.29
N PHE A 280 7.87 -6.05 22.49
CA PHE A 280 7.77 -6.46 21.09
C PHE A 280 7.58 -7.97 21.02
N ILE A 281 6.46 -8.38 20.44
CA ILE A 281 6.17 -9.78 20.15
C ILE A 281 6.02 -9.93 18.65
N MET A 282 6.65 -10.96 18.10
CA MET A 282 6.46 -11.41 16.74
C MET A 282 6.39 -12.93 16.75
N ASN A 283 5.37 -13.45 16.09
CA ASN A 283 5.14 -14.86 15.86
C ASN A 283 4.91 -15.08 14.37
N ILE A 284 5.24 -16.29 13.93
CA ILE A 284 4.89 -16.76 12.60
C ILE A 284 3.87 -17.87 12.78
N LEU A 285 2.70 -17.71 12.16
CA LEU A 285 1.59 -18.65 12.23
C LEU A 285 1.36 -19.30 10.88
N TYR A 286 0.84 -20.52 10.89
CA TYR A 286 0.44 -21.26 9.71
C TYR A 286 -1.06 -21.63 9.77
N ALA A 287 -1.83 -21.18 8.80
CA ALA A 287 -3.30 -21.31 8.75
C ALA A 287 -3.80 -22.57 8.02
N GLY A 288 -2.95 -23.58 7.80
CA GLY A 288 -3.31 -24.80 7.05
C GLY A 288 -3.39 -26.09 7.88
N ASN A 289 -3.31 -26.00 9.22
CA ASN A 289 -3.45 -27.15 10.10
C ASN A 289 -4.92 -27.55 10.30
N ASP A 290 -5.18 -28.81 10.66
CA ASP A 290 -6.53 -29.41 10.69
C ASP A 290 -7.55 -28.69 11.59
N ASN A 291 -7.07 -27.89 12.55
CA ASN A 291 -7.90 -27.19 13.53
C ASN A 291 -8.55 -25.90 12.99
N GLY A 292 -8.24 -25.48 11.75
CA GLY A 292 -8.79 -24.28 11.12
C GLY A 292 -8.33 -22.93 11.71
N VAL A 293 -7.67 -22.97 12.87
CA VAL A 293 -7.07 -21.80 13.53
C VAL A 293 -5.57 -21.75 13.18
N PRO A 294 -5.02 -20.58 12.80
CA PRO A 294 -3.58 -20.43 12.59
C PRO A 294 -2.79 -20.80 13.84
N THR A 295 -1.73 -21.58 13.68
CA THR A 295 -0.88 -22.02 14.80
C THR A 295 0.59 -21.70 14.53
N GLY A 296 1.34 -21.43 15.60
CA GLY A 296 2.76 -21.10 15.52
C GLY A 296 3.71 -22.28 15.25
N TYR A 297 3.23 -23.45 14.83
CA TYR A 297 4.02 -24.64 14.54
C TYR A 297 3.39 -25.47 13.42
N LEU A 298 4.17 -26.36 12.79
CA LEU A 298 3.65 -27.35 11.85
C LEU A 298 3.27 -28.64 12.59
N THR A 299 2.17 -29.27 12.16
CA THR A 299 1.65 -30.51 12.76
C THR A 299 2.32 -31.78 12.24
N GLU A 300 2.97 -31.70 11.07
CA GLU A 300 3.68 -32.78 10.40
C GLU A 300 5.10 -32.34 10.03
N GLY A 301 6.07 -33.22 10.18
CA GLY A 301 7.46 -32.93 9.84
C GLY A 301 8.45 -33.82 10.59
N PRO A 302 9.76 -33.67 10.34
CA PRO A 302 10.80 -34.18 11.21
C PRO A 302 10.70 -33.57 12.62
N GLU A 303 11.35 -34.20 13.60
CA GLU A 303 11.37 -33.74 15.02
C GLU A 303 11.86 -32.29 15.18
N GLU A 304 12.70 -31.81 14.26
CA GLU A 304 13.22 -30.43 14.24
C GLU A 304 12.20 -29.38 13.78
N VAL A 305 11.07 -29.79 13.20
CA VAL A 305 10.05 -28.90 12.63
C VAL A 305 8.67 -29.14 13.25
N GLN A 306 8.31 -30.41 13.50
CA GLN A 306 7.01 -30.78 14.03
C GLN A 306 6.86 -30.31 15.48
N GLY A 307 5.83 -29.51 15.76
CA GLY A 307 5.56 -28.98 17.11
C GLY A 307 6.59 -27.94 17.60
N VAL A 308 7.54 -27.53 16.76
CA VAL A 308 8.52 -26.50 17.07
C VAL A 308 7.97 -25.13 16.64
N PRO A 309 8.12 -24.07 17.46
CA PRO A 309 7.72 -22.71 17.06
C PRO A 309 8.34 -22.29 15.72
N LEU A 310 7.54 -21.73 14.81
CA LEU A 310 7.96 -21.35 13.46
C LEU A 310 9.02 -20.23 13.48
N VAL A 311 8.99 -19.35 14.47
CA VAL A 311 10.06 -18.36 14.69
C VAL A 311 11.43 -19.03 14.84
N ARG A 312 11.48 -20.17 15.54
CA ARG A 312 12.70 -20.98 15.67
C ARG A 312 13.02 -21.75 14.41
N VAL A 313 12.04 -22.39 13.78
CA VAL A 313 12.23 -23.12 12.51
C VAL A 313 12.82 -22.20 11.44
N LEU A 314 12.41 -20.93 11.42
CA LEU A 314 12.79 -19.91 10.45
C LEU A 314 13.99 -19.04 10.87
N ASN A 315 14.76 -19.49 11.88
CA ASN A 315 16.02 -18.86 12.30
C ASN A 315 15.89 -17.43 12.87
N LEU A 316 14.79 -17.16 13.58
CA LEU A 316 14.51 -15.88 14.23
C LEU A 316 14.47 -15.95 15.77
N ASP A 317 14.66 -17.14 16.34
CA ASP A 317 14.76 -17.39 17.78
C ASP A 317 15.99 -18.29 17.97
N ASN A 318 17.13 -17.67 18.24
CA ASN A 318 18.40 -18.30 18.54
C ASN A 318 19.02 -17.77 19.83
N LEU A 319 18.43 -16.73 20.41
CA LEU A 319 19.00 -16.02 21.55
C LEU A 319 17.99 -15.88 22.70
N ASP A 320 18.51 -15.71 23.91
CA ASP A 320 17.70 -15.27 25.05
C ASP A 320 17.53 -13.74 25.07
N GLN A 321 16.70 -13.23 25.97
CA GLN A 321 16.53 -11.79 26.19
C GLN A 321 17.85 -11.02 26.46
N GLN A 322 18.88 -11.69 26.98
CA GLN A 322 20.21 -11.12 27.21
C GLN A 322 21.16 -11.27 26.00
N LEU A 323 20.66 -11.76 24.87
CA LEU A 323 21.38 -12.02 23.61
C LEU A 323 22.45 -13.13 23.73
N ASN A 324 22.25 -14.11 24.61
CA ASN A 324 23.07 -15.32 24.66
C ASN A 324 22.46 -16.44 23.81
N PRO A 325 23.21 -17.51 23.44
CA PRO A 325 22.76 -18.53 22.47
C PRO A 325 21.67 -19.58 22.84
N PRO A 326 21.01 -19.66 24.00
CA PRO A 326 19.88 -20.58 24.15
C PRO A 326 18.60 -19.99 23.54
N HIS A 327 17.82 -20.80 22.82
CA HIS A 327 16.47 -20.44 22.36
C HIS A 327 15.53 -20.22 23.55
N ASP A 328 14.68 -19.20 23.48
CA ASP A 328 13.68 -18.90 24.51
C ASP A 328 12.22 -18.92 24.02
N GLY A 329 12.01 -19.20 22.73
CA GLY A 329 10.68 -19.26 22.12
C GLY A 329 10.13 -17.90 21.70
N VAL A 330 10.92 -16.83 21.84
CA VAL A 330 10.56 -15.46 21.47
C VAL A 330 11.44 -15.00 20.31
N PHE A 331 10.91 -14.13 19.47
CA PHE A 331 11.67 -13.53 18.38
C PHE A 331 12.86 -12.69 18.90
N ASP A 332 14.04 -12.92 18.32
CA ASP A 332 15.28 -12.20 18.63
C ASP A 332 15.20 -10.76 18.12
N PHE A 333 14.94 -9.79 19.01
CA PHE A 333 14.96 -8.36 18.62
C PHE A 333 16.40 -7.80 18.60
N ILE A 334 16.95 -7.63 17.39
CA ILE A 334 18.26 -7.03 17.16
C ILE A 334 18.11 -5.86 16.20
N ASP A 335 18.28 -4.66 16.74
CA ASP A 335 17.95 -3.42 16.03
C ASP A 335 19.03 -3.01 15.00
N ASN A 336 18.67 -2.06 14.13
CA ASN A 336 19.49 -1.50 13.07
C ASN A 336 19.84 -2.49 11.95
N ALA A 337 18.92 -3.42 11.63
CA ALA A 337 19.11 -4.40 10.57
C ALA A 337 19.54 -3.78 9.23
N ALA A 338 18.98 -2.63 8.87
CA ALA A 338 19.27 -1.92 7.62
C ALA A 338 20.69 -1.34 7.52
N THR A 339 21.40 -1.13 8.65
CA THR A 339 22.71 -0.45 8.67
C THR A 339 23.81 -1.23 9.38
N SER A 340 23.48 -2.01 10.41
CA SER A 340 24.47 -2.76 11.20
C SER A 340 24.33 -4.27 11.07
N GLY A 341 23.19 -4.75 10.56
CA GLY A 341 22.80 -6.15 10.57
C GLY A 341 22.00 -6.49 11.83
N GLY A 342 21.00 -7.35 11.70
CA GLY A 342 20.00 -7.60 12.74
C GLY A 342 18.68 -8.08 12.14
N THR A 343 17.64 -8.10 12.96
CA THR A 343 16.32 -8.63 12.64
C THR A 343 15.23 -7.56 12.59
N VAL A 344 15.48 -6.38 13.17
CA VAL A 344 14.52 -5.27 13.20
C VAL A 344 15.22 -3.95 12.87
N ASN A 345 14.47 -3.03 12.28
CA ASN A 345 14.84 -1.63 12.19
C ASN A 345 13.76 -0.78 12.87
N SER A 346 13.98 -0.49 14.16
CA SER A 346 13.00 0.12 15.08
C SER A 346 12.48 1.47 14.60
N SER A 347 13.36 2.28 14.01
CA SER A 347 13.05 3.64 13.56
C SER A 347 11.87 3.74 12.59
N ASN A 348 11.65 2.72 11.76
CA ASN A 348 10.62 2.72 10.71
C ASN A 348 9.87 1.38 10.59
N GLY A 349 9.93 0.56 11.65
CA GLY A 349 9.11 -0.63 11.81
C GLY A 349 9.25 -1.68 10.73
N ARG A 350 10.49 -2.03 10.39
CA ARG A 350 10.80 -3.12 9.46
C ARG A 350 11.37 -4.33 10.17
N ILE A 351 10.88 -5.51 9.79
CA ILE A 351 11.41 -6.80 10.21
C ILE A 351 12.21 -7.37 9.05
N PHE A 352 13.44 -7.81 9.33
CA PHE A 352 14.36 -8.44 8.40
C PHE A 352 14.54 -9.89 8.82
N PHE A 353 14.20 -10.82 7.94
CA PHE A 353 14.49 -12.22 8.19
C PHE A 353 15.98 -12.50 7.97
N THR A 354 16.55 -13.38 8.77
CA THR A 354 17.98 -13.75 8.71
C THR A 354 18.31 -14.67 7.53
N VAL A 355 17.28 -15.11 6.81
CA VAL A 355 17.34 -16.03 5.66
C VAL A 355 16.71 -15.38 4.44
N LEU A 356 17.16 -15.75 3.24
CA LEU A 356 16.77 -15.14 1.97
C LEU A 356 15.32 -15.46 1.60
N GLU A 357 14.93 -16.71 1.79
CA GLU A 357 13.63 -17.23 1.35
C GLU A 357 13.00 -18.09 2.47
N PRO A 358 12.57 -17.45 3.58
CA PRO A 358 12.11 -18.17 4.77
C PRO A 358 11.00 -19.18 4.48
N PHE A 359 9.99 -18.77 3.70
CA PHE A 359 8.83 -19.62 3.38
C PHE A 359 9.06 -20.52 2.16
N GLY A 360 10.21 -20.41 1.50
CA GLY A 360 10.55 -21.10 0.26
C GLY A 360 11.70 -22.08 0.48
N SER A 361 12.86 -21.80 -0.13
CA SER A 361 14.01 -22.71 -0.12
C SER A 361 14.53 -23.04 1.29
N TYR A 362 14.46 -22.10 2.24
CA TYR A 362 14.93 -22.34 3.62
C TYR A 362 14.06 -23.37 4.36
N LEU A 363 12.74 -23.19 4.38
CA LEU A 363 11.82 -24.15 4.97
C LEU A 363 11.83 -25.50 4.21
N ARG A 364 11.95 -25.44 2.87
CA ARG A 364 12.02 -26.61 2.00
C ARG A 364 13.21 -27.50 2.34
N ALA A 365 14.36 -26.92 2.67
CA ALA A 365 15.57 -27.67 3.07
C ALA A 365 15.39 -28.45 4.39
N LYS A 366 14.43 -28.05 5.25
CA LYS A 366 14.14 -28.69 6.54
C LYS A 366 13.03 -29.75 6.47
N LEU A 367 12.38 -29.90 5.32
CA LEU A 367 11.23 -30.78 5.15
C LEU A 367 11.50 -31.86 4.08
N PRO A 368 10.92 -33.06 4.23
CA PRO A 368 10.91 -34.04 3.14
C PRO A 368 10.06 -33.52 1.97
N GLU A 369 10.37 -33.94 0.76
CA GLU A 369 9.81 -33.39 -0.49
C GLU A 369 8.28 -33.33 -0.52
N ASN A 370 7.59 -34.36 -0.02
CA ASN A 370 6.13 -34.41 0.04
C ASN A 370 5.53 -33.32 0.96
N LEU A 371 6.16 -33.06 2.11
CA LEU A 371 5.73 -32.02 3.04
C LEU A 371 6.17 -30.64 2.57
N ALA A 372 7.36 -30.53 1.98
CA ALA A 372 7.82 -29.28 1.39
C ALA A 372 6.86 -28.80 0.28
N ASN A 373 6.40 -29.70 -0.60
CA ASN A 373 5.40 -29.36 -1.62
C ASN A 373 4.03 -28.99 -1.04
N LYS A 374 3.71 -29.40 0.19
CA LYS A 374 2.50 -28.99 0.89
C LYS A 374 2.66 -27.58 1.48
N TYR A 375 3.73 -27.36 2.24
CA TYR A 375 3.92 -26.18 3.09
C TYR A 375 4.64 -25.01 2.41
N CYS A 376 5.69 -25.25 1.63
CA CYS A 376 6.56 -24.19 1.10
C CYS A 376 5.85 -23.35 0.03
N TYR A 377 6.09 -22.04 0.09
CA TYR A 377 5.53 -21.04 -0.80
C TYR A 377 6.58 -20.56 -1.81
N ASP A 378 7.14 -21.47 -2.61
CA ASP A 378 8.24 -21.15 -3.53
C ASP A 378 7.84 -20.11 -4.59
N SER A 379 6.56 -20.11 -5.01
CA SER A 379 6.02 -19.15 -5.96
C SER A 379 6.15 -17.70 -5.50
N LEU A 380 6.23 -17.45 -4.19
CA LEU A 380 6.51 -16.12 -3.62
C LEU A 380 7.86 -15.56 -4.08
N TYR A 381 8.84 -16.43 -4.30
CA TYR A 381 10.21 -16.04 -4.65
C TYR A 381 10.47 -16.16 -6.15
N SER A 382 9.78 -17.06 -6.86
CA SER A 382 9.98 -17.31 -8.29
C SER A 382 9.04 -16.54 -9.24
N LEU A 383 7.92 -15.99 -8.75
CA LEU A 383 6.95 -15.21 -9.52
C LEU A 383 6.86 -13.78 -9.02
N THR A 384 6.17 -12.92 -9.77
CA THR A 384 5.78 -11.58 -9.30
C THR A 384 4.88 -11.70 -8.08
N LYS A 385 4.82 -10.67 -7.22
CA LYS A 385 3.94 -10.66 -6.05
C LYS A 385 2.49 -10.98 -6.42
N THR A 386 2.00 -10.40 -7.53
CA THR A 386 0.66 -10.66 -8.06
C THR A 386 0.50 -12.11 -8.54
N GLY A 387 1.49 -12.66 -9.25
CA GLY A 387 1.47 -14.06 -9.67
C GLY A 387 1.49 -15.04 -8.50
N ALA A 388 2.23 -14.75 -7.44
CA ALA A 388 2.29 -15.57 -6.23
C ALA A 388 0.93 -15.64 -5.51
N ARG A 389 0.21 -14.50 -5.44
CA ARG A 389 -1.13 -14.42 -4.83
C ARG A 389 -2.18 -15.34 -5.46
N GLN A 390 -1.96 -15.77 -6.70
CA GLN A 390 -2.80 -16.77 -7.38
C GLN A 390 -2.65 -18.19 -6.81
N TYR A 391 -1.76 -18.40 -5.83
CA TYR A 391 -1.58 -19.65 -5.10
C TYR A 391 -2.02 -19.52 -3.63
N PRO A 392 -3.33 -19.32 -3.35
CA PRO A 392 -3.84 -19.17 -2.00
C PRO A 392 -3.68 -20.44 -1.14
N ASP A 393 -3.47 -21.60 -1.76
CA ASP A 393 -3.17 -22.84 -1.05
C ASP A 393 -1.79 -22.81 -0.35
N LYS A 394 -0.87 -21.98 -0.85
CA LYS A 394 0.46 -21.73 -0.29
C LYS A 394 0.54 -20.49 0.58
N ASN A 395 -0.26 -19.47 0.29
CA ASN A 395 -0.27 -18.22 1.04
C ASN A 395 -1.00 -18.35 2.39
N LYS A 396 -0.40 -19.13 3.31
CA LYS A 396 -0.98 -19.52 4.61
C LYS A 396 -0.09 -19.16 5.80
N PHE A 397 1.04 -18.49 5.55
CA PHE A 397 1.91 -17.99 6.61
C PHE A 397 1.52 -16.56 6.95
N TYR A 398 1.38 -16.31 8.25
CA TYR A 398 1.08 -15.01 8.82
C TYR A 398 2.21 -14.60 9.76
N ILE A 399 2.61 -13.35 9.70
CA ILE A 399 3.53 -12.71 10.62
C ILE A 399 2.66 -11.83 11.50
N GLU A 400 2.42 -12.28 12.73
CA GLU A 400 1.54 -11.61 13.67
C GLU A 400 2.26 -11.25 14.95
N GLY A 401 1.86 -10.16 15.57
CA GLY A 401 2.52 -9.72 16.78
C GLY A 401 1.92 -8.46 17.33
N MET A 402 2.60 -7.91 18.31
CA MET A 402 2.24 -6.64 18.91
C MET A 402 3.50 -5.85 19.25
N TYR A 403 3.39 -4.53 19.22
CA TYR A 403 4.48 -3.64 19.60
C TYR A 403 3.95 -2.45 20.39
N LYS A 404 4.87 -1.77 21.07
CA LYS A 404 4.64 -0.47 21.70
C LYS A 404 5.54 0.57 21.02
N SER A 405 4.97 1.72 20.69
CA SER A 405 5.75 2.87 20.23
C SER A 405 6.53 3.47 21.41
N SER A 406 7.74 3.98 21.16
CA SER A 406 8.59 4.56 22.21
C SER A 406 8.04 5.85 22.85
N SER A 407 7.02 6.48 22.26
CA SER A 407 6.35 7.67 22.82
C SER A 407 5.34 7.27 23.92
N GLY A 408 5.86 6.88 25.08
CA GLY A 408 5.11 6.23 26.18
C GLY A 408 4.28 7.14 27.09
N SER A 409 3.91 8.35 26.66
CA SER A 409 2.98 9.21 27.42
C SER A 409 1.79 9.67 26.61
N GLU A 410 1.79 9.44 25.30
CA GLU A 410 0.93 10.12 24.36
C GLU A 410 0.11 9.10 23.55
N ILE A 411 -1.19 9.04 23.84
CA ILE A 411 -2.14 8.10 23.26
C ILE A 411 -2.89 8.82 22.14
N ASP A 412 -2.82 8.27 20.92
CA ASP A 412 -3.59 8.78 19.78
C ASP A 412 -5.05 8.30 19.89
N LEU A 413 -5.98 9.22 19.73
CA LEU A 413 -7.41 8.95 19.73
C LEU A 413 -7.95 8.64 18.33
N HIS A 414 -7.11 8.75 17.30
CA HIS A 414 -7.48 8.57 15.89
C HIS A 414 -8.68 9.42 15.45
N ALA A 415 -8.92 10.55 16.13
CA ALA A 415 -10.05 11.44 15.93
C ALA A 415 -9.60 12.90 15.99
N PHE A 416 -9.86 13.67 14.93
CA PHE A 416 -9.47 15.09 14.87
C PHE A 416 -10.62 15.99 15.29
N ASN A 417 -10.31 17.14 15.91
CA ASN A 417 -11.30 18.14 16.34
C ASN A 417 -12.39 17.60 17.27
N ILE A 418 -11.97 16.89 18.32
CA ILE A 418 -12.85 16.29 19.32
C ILE A 418 -13.53 17.41 20.16
N PRO A 419 -14.83 17.35 20.47
CA PRO A 419 -15.48 18.30 21.36
C PRO A 419 -14.82 18.35 22.75
N GLN A 420 -14.56 19.56 23.27
CA GLN A 420 -13.96 19.74 24.59
C GLN A 420 -14.81 19.09 25.71
N GLY A 421 -14.17 18.31 26.58
CA GLY A 421 -14.81 17.61 27.70
C GLY A 421 -15.53 16.30 27.34
N SER A 422 -15.50 15.87 26.07
CA SER A 422 -16.06 14.58 25.64
C SER A 422 -15.17 13.38 25.97
N VAL A 423 -13.89 13.61 26.23
CA VAL A 423 -12.91 12.57 26.55
C VAL A 423 -12.99 12.23 28.04
N LYS A 424 -13.25 10.96 28.36
CA LYS A 424 -13.24 10.41 29.72
C LYS A 424 -12.17 9.34 29.83
N VAL A 425 -11.15 9.62 30.64
CA VAL A 425 -10.06 8.68 30.91
C VAL A 425 -10.29 8.00 32.25
N THR A 426 -10.18 6.67 32.30
CA THR A 426 -10.25 5.86 33.52
C THR A 426 -9.02 4.96 33.61
N ALA A 427 -8.45 4.78 34.80
CA ALA A 427 -7.37 3.81 35.05
C ALA A 427 -7.79 2.88 36.20
N GLY A 428 -7.76 1.57 35.95
CA GLY A 428 -8.12 0.57 36.98
C GLY A 428 -9.53 0.75 37.55
N GLY A 429 -10.47 1.26 36.73
CA GLY A 429 -11.85 1.55 37.12
C GLY A 429 -12.06 2.91 37.82
N THR A 430 -11.02 3.69 38.07
CA THR A 430 -11.13 5.05 38.65
C THR A 430 -11.02 6.10 37.54
N GLN A 431 -11.94 7.06 37.49
CA GLN A 431 -11.88 8.16 36.53
C GLN A 431 -10.75 9.13 36.88
N LEU A 432 -9.92 9.46 35.89
CA LEU A 432 -8.84 10.42 36.03
C LEU A 432 -9.35 11.85 35.87
N THR A 433 -8.59 12.80 36.41
CA THR A 433 -8.89 14.23 36.34
C THR A 433 -8.07 14.93 35.25
N GLU A 434 -8.76 15.57 34.32
CA GLU A 434 -8.15 16.33 33.22
C GLU A 434 -7.38 17.55 33.75
N ASN A 435 -6.24 17.86 33.14
CA ASN A 435 -5.25 18.87 33.53
C ASN A 435 -4.53 18.64 34.86
N VAL A 436 -4.75 17.50 35.51
CA VAL A 436 -4.02 17.09 36.72
C VAL A 436 -3.32 15.77 36.49
N GLN A 437 -4.05 14.75 36.03
CA GLN A 437 -3.54 13.39 35.82
C GLN A 437 -3.35 13.05 34.34
N TYR A 438 -4.05 13.75 33.44
CA TYR A 438 -3.86 13.69 32.00
C TYR A 438 -4.24 15.02 31.34
N THR A 439 -3.76 15.30 30.14
CA THR A 439 -4.18 16.41 29.27
C THR A 439 -4.70 15.88 27.95
N VAL A 440 -5.57 16.64 27.29
CA VAL A 440 -6.14 16.31 25.99
C VAL A 440 -5.82 17.42 24.99
N ASP A 441 -5.18 17.08 23.88
CA ASP A 441 -5.18 17.90 22.67
C ASP A 441 -6.41 17.54 21.83
N TYR A 442 -7.46 18.34 21.98
CA TYR A 442 -8.71 18.17 21.25
C TYR A 442 -8.60 18.44 19.75
N THR A 443 -7.55 19.14 19.30
CA THR A 443 -7.37 19.46 17.87
C THR A 443 -6.70 18.29 17.15
N LEU A 444 -5.62 17.77 17.71
CA LEU A 444 -4.85 16.66 17.16
C LEU A 444 -5.40 15.29 17.56
N GLY A 445 -6.31 15.22 18.53
CA GLY A 445 -6.90 13.97 18.97
C GLY A 445 -5.98 13.16 19.87
N ARG A 446 -5.34 13.80 20.86
CA ARG A 446 -4.27 13.15 21.60
C ARG A 446 -4.46 13.28 23.11
N VAL A 447 -4.25 12.19 23.85
CA VAL A 447 -4.26 12.20 25.31
C VAL A 447 -2.85 11.98 25.84
N THR A 448 -2.37 12.92 26.64
CA THR A 448 -1.10 12.77 27.35
C THR A 448 -1.35 12.45 28.82
N ILE A 449 -0.88 11.31 29.30
CA ILE A 449 -0.96 10.98 30.74
C ILE A 449 0.18 11.70 31.46
N ILE A 450 -0.16 12.53 32.44
CA ILE A 450 0.81 13.34 33.22
C ILE A 450 1.26 12.59 34.47
N ASP A 451 0.37 11.80 35.07
CA ASP A 451 0.64 11.06 36.29
C ASP A 451 1.55 9.84 36.02
N GLU A 452 2.86 10.02 36.28
CA GLU A 452 3.87 8.97 36.15
C GLU A 452 3.59 7.74 37.04
N GLY A 453 2.87 7.91 38.16
CA GLY A 453 2.50 6.80 39.03
C GLY A 453 1.52 5.84 38.34
N ILE A 454 0.62 6.37 37.51
CA ILE A 454 -0.32 5.57 36.72
C ILE A 454 0.40 4.87 35.58
N LEU A 455 1.28 5.58 34.86
CA LEU A 455 2.09 5.01 33.77
C LEU A 455 2.96 3.84 34.24
N ASN A 456 3.69 4.01 35.35
CA ASN A 456 4.59 3.00 35.90
C ASN A 456 3.88 1.81 36.56
N SER A 457 2.57 1.95 36.89
CA SER A 457 1.79 0.89 37.54
C SER A 457 1.36 -0.24 36.60
N GLY A 458 1.43 -0.03 35.28
CA GLY A 458 0.95 -1.01 34.29
C GLY A 458 -0.58 -1.17 34.26
N THR A 459 -1.32 -0.33 34.98
CA THR A 459 -2.78 -0.39 35.07
C THR A 459 -3.40 -0.05 33.70
N PRO A 460 -4.37 -0.83 33.19
CA PRO A 460 -5.10 -0.48 31.97
C PRO A 460 -5.81 0.87 32.10
N ILE A 461 -5.62 1.71 31.09
CA ILE A 461 -6.21 3.03 30.89
C ILE A 461 -7.27 2.90 29.80
N ASN A 462 -8.54 3.15 30.11
CA ASN A 462 -9.61 3.19 29.12
C ASN A 462 -10.01 4.65 28.87
N ILE A 463 -10.04 5.04 27.61
CA ILE A 463 -10.40 6.36 27.12
C ILE A 463 -11.69 6.22 26.30
N ALA A 464 -12.77 6.81 26.80
CA ALA A 464 -14.01 6.97 26.04
C ALA A 464 -14.04 8.38 25.43
N LEU A 465 -14.35 8.50 24.14
CA LEU A 465 -14.54 9.80 23.50
C LEU A 465 -15.78 9.77 22.59
N GLU A 466 -16.33 10.96 22.32
CA GLU A 466 -17.45 11.15 21.41
C GLU A 466 -16.93 11.97 20.21
N ASN A 467 -16.85 11.34 19.04
CA ASN A 467 -16.30 11.94 17.83
C ASN A 467 -17.44 12.49 16.97
N ASN A 468 -17.47 13.81 16.76
CA ASN A 468 -18.36 14.45 15.77
C ASN A 468 -17.71 14.32 14.38
N SER A 469 -17.72 13.10 13.83
CA SER A 469 -17.31 12.87 12.46
C SER A 469 -18.32 13.56 11.54
N MET A 470 -17.97 14.72 10.96
CA MET A 470 -18.79 15.45 9.98
C MET A 470 -19.00 14.68 8.64
N PHE A 471 -18.61 13.40 8.57
CA PHE A 471 -18.67 12.56 7.38
C PHE A 471 -19.42 11.24 7.60
N ALA A 472 -20.34 11.17 8.57
CA ALA A 472 -21.30 10.07 8.60
C ALA A 472 -22.23 10.18 7.38
N ILE A 473 -21.99 9.35 6.36
CA ILE A 473 -22.81 9.33 5.12
C ILE A 473 -24.22 8.78 5.42
N GLN A 474 -24.36 7.99 6.50
CA GLN A 474 -25.62 7.39 6.95
C GLN A 474 -26.23 8.19 8.11
N SER A 475 -27.52 8.54 8.00
CA SER A 475 -28.25 9.22 9.08
C SER A 475 -28.63 8.23 10.18
N GLN A 476 -28.27 8.53 11.43
CA GLN A 476 -28.58 7.70 12.60
C GLN A 476 -29.69 8.37 13.43
N THR A 477 -30.84 7.73 13.59
CA THR A 477 -31.95 8.24 14.42
C THR A 477 -31.97 7.54 15.77
N LEU A 478 -31.84 8.30 16.86
CA LEU A 478 -32.02 7.83 18.23
C LEU A 478 -33.39 8.28 18.76
N ALA A 479 -34.22 7.30 19.12
CA ALA A 479 -35.53 7.54 19.71
C ALA A 479 -35.71 6.73 20.99
N GLY A 480 -36.27 7.34 22.03
CA GLY A 480 -36.53 6.60 23.25
C GLY A 480 -36.99 7.45 24.42
N PHE A 481 -37.17 6.79 25.55
CA PHE A 481 -37.52 7.45 26.79
C PHE A 481 -36.88 6.77 28.00
N HIS A 482 -36.71 7.56 29.05
CA HIS A 482 -36.22 7.16 30.34
C HIS A 482 -37.17 7.65 31.44
N VAL A 483 -37.46 6.81 32.42
CA VAL A 483 -38.36 7.11 33.53
C VAL A 483 -37.60 6.97 34.85
N ASP A 484 -37.44 8.08 35.56
CA ASP A 484 -36.92 8.12 36.93
C ASP A 484 -38.08 8.16 37.92
N TYR A 485 -38.20 7.18 38.81
CA TYR A 485 -39.18 7.15 39.88
C TYR A 485 -38.51 7.20 41.26
N ALA A 486 -38.62 8.34 41.93
CA ALA A 486 -38.11 8.52 43.28
C ALA A 486 -39.08 7.91 44.30
N MET A 487 -38.92 6.62 44.64
CA MET A 487 -39.83 5.89 45.53
C MET A 487 -39.78 6.45 46.97
N ASN A 488 -38.59 6.77 47.48
CA ASN A 488 -38.37 7.52 48.71
C ASN A 488 -37.08 8.36 48.61
N ASP A 489 -36.73 9.13 49.63
CA ASP A 489 -35.55 10.03 49.58
C ASP A 489 -34.21 9.26 49.48
N ASN A 490 -34.25 7.95 49.71
CA ASN A 490 -33.11 7.05 49.70
C ASN A 490 -33.17 6.01 48.56
N LEU A 491 -34.24 5.94 47.76
CA LEU A 491 -34.44 4.91 46.72
C LEU A 491 -35.02 5.51 45.44
N GLN A 492 -34.28 5.35 44.34
CA GLN A 492 -34.69 5.72 42.99
C GLN A 492 -34.74 4.46 42.11
N LEU A 493 -35.74 4.39 41.22
CA LEU A 493 -35.89 3.34 40.23
C LEU A 493 -35.90 3.98 38.84
N GLY A 494 -35.00 3.57 37.97
CA GLY A 494 -34.95 3.97 36.57
C GLY A 494 -35.46 2.87 35.63
N ALA A 495 -36.07 3.27 34.52
CA ALA A 495 -36.40 2.40 33.41
C ALA A 495 -36.11 3.10 32.09
N THR A 496 -35.39 2.43 31.19
CA THR A 496 -34.92 3.00 29.92
C THR A 496 -35.39 2.16 28.75
N LEU A 497 -35.81 2.81 27.66
CA LEU A 497 -36.03 2.19 26.36
C LEU A 497 -35.46 3.12 25.28
N LEU A 498 -34.48 2.64 24.51
CA LEU A 498 -33.88 3.36 23.40
C LEU A 498 -33.90 2.48 22.13
N ASN A 499 -34.08 3.13 20.98
CA ASN A 499 -33.94 2.55 19.67
C ASN A 499 -32.99 3.42 18.84
N LEU A 500 -31.94 2.82 18.30
CA LEU A 500 -31.02 3.44 17.35
C LEU A 500 -31.26 2.81 15.98
N HIS A 501 -31.62 3.64 15.01
CA HIS A 501 -31.98 3.22 13.65
C HIS A 501 -31.12 3.94 12.61
N GLU A 502 -30.45 3.16 11.76
CA GLU A 502 -29.67 3.67 10.65
C GLU A 502 -30.42 3.53 9.33
N LYS A 503 -30.30 4.57 8.51
CA LYS A 503 -30.85 4.57 7.16
C LYS A 503 -29.71 4.56 6.13
N PRO A 504 -29.60 3.50 5.31
CA PRO A 504 -28.57 3.45 4.28
C PRO A 504 -28.93 4.39 3.10
N LEU A 505 -27.92 4.80 2.34
CA LEU A 505 -28.14 5.59 1.11
C LEU A 505 -28.74 4.73 -0.01
N THR A 506 -28.31 3.48 -0.09
CA THR A 506 -28.72 2.50 -1.09
C THR A 506 -29.30 1.26 -0.40
N PRO A 507 -30.28 0.58 -1.01
CA PRO A 507 -30.79 -0.68 -0.47
C PRO A 507 -29.81 -1.85 -0.64
N LYS A 508 -28.79 -1.68 -1.50
CA LYS A 508 -27.64 -2.58 -1.60
C LYS A 508 -26.58 -2.10 -0.62
N THR A 509 -26.25 -2.93 0.36
CA THR A 509 -25.24 -2.65 1.39
C THR A 509 -24.21 -3.78 1.38
N ASN A 510 -22.94 -3.42 1.37
CA ASN A 510 -21.84 -4.38 1.42
C ASN A 510 -21.65 -4.92 2.84
N TYR A 511 -20.97 -6.06 2.93
CA TYR A 511 -20.60 -6.66 4.19
C TYR A 511 -19.71 -5.72 5.02
N GLY A 512 -20.10 -5.45 6.26
CA GLY A 512 -19.45 -4.51 7.17
C GLY A 512 -20.16 -3.14 7.26
N ASP A 513 -20.94 -2.77 6.25
CA ASP A 513 -21.67 -1.50 6.17
C ASP A 513 -23.18 -1.67 6.43
N GLU A 514 -23.60 -2.77 7.06
CA GLU A 514 -25.01 -3.07 7.25
C GLU A 514 -25.69 -2.11 8.24
N PRO A 515 -26.78 -1.43 7.84
CA PRO A 515 -27.46 -0.47 8.69
C PRO A 515 -28.20 -1.16 9.83
N ILE A 516 -27.91 -0.73 11.05
CA ILE A 516 -28.49 -1.32 12.26
C ILE A 516 -29.87 -0.75 12.60
N SER A 517 -30.66 -1.53 13.34
CA SER A 517 -31.89 -1.06 13.99
C SER A 517 -32.03 -1.74 15.35
N ASN A 518 -31.24 -1.28 16.31
CA ASN A 518 -31.07 -1.92 17.60
C ASN A 518 -31.97 -1.28 18.64
N THR A 519 -32.58 -2.11 19.50
CA THR A 519 -33.40 -1.65 20.62
C THR A 519 -32.80 -2.14 21.93
N ILE A 520 -32.56 -1.23 22.87
CA ILE A 520 -32.10 -1.56 24.21
C ILE A 520 -33.14 -1.12 25.22
N TRP A 521 -33.44 -1.99 26.18
CA TRP A 521 -34.27 -1.63 27.33
C TRP A 521 -33.62 -2.10 28.61
N GLY A 522 -33.86 -1.38 29.70
CA GLY A 522 -33.27 -1.71 30.98
C GLY A 522 -33.99 -1.10 32.15
N VAL A 523 -33.62 -1.58 33.32
CA VAL A 523 -34.07 -1.06 34.61
C VAL A 523 -32.86 -0.89 35.51
N ASP A 524 -32.88 0.18 36.29
CA ASP A 524 -31.85 0.49 37.26
C ASP A 524 -32.49 0.85 38.59
N PHE A 525 -31.77 0.63 39.68
CA PHE A 525 -32.15 1.14 40.98
C PHE A 525 -30.93 1.65 41.72
N GLN A 526 -31.13 2.75 42.45
CA GLN A 526 -30.13 3.36 43.29
C GLN A 526 -30.69 3.53 44.69
N TYR A 527 -30.01 2.94 45.67
CA TYR A 527 -30.32 3.07 47.09
C TYR A 527 -29.17 3.72 47.84
N GLN A 528 -29.40 4.86 48.47
CA GLN A 528 -28.38 5.57 49.24
C GLN A 528 -28.92 5.95 50.62
N LYS A 529 -28.22 5.54 51.68
CA LYS A 529 -28.61 5.86 53.05
C LYS A 529 -27.40 6.05 53.95
N GLU A 530 -27.47 7.03 54.84
CA GLU A 530 -26.48 7.19 55.90
C GLU A 530 -26.46 5.96 56.83
N ALA A 531 -25.26 5.53 57.19
CA ALA A 531 -24.99 4.40 58.06
C ALA A 531 -24.22 4.87 59.32
N PRO A 532 -24.88 5.52 60.29
CA PRO A 532 -24.24 6.02 61.51
C PRO A 532 -23.51 4.95 62.30
N LEU A 533 -23.97 3.70 62.23
CA LEU A 533 -23.31 2.55 62.86
C LEU A 533 -21.89 2.35 62.32
N LEU A 534 -21.69 2.48 61.01
CA LEU A 534 -20.35 2.41 60.40
C LEU A 534 -19.51 3.61 60.83
N THR A 535 -20.08 4.81 60.88
CA THR A 535 -19.39 6.02 61.36
C THR A 535 -18.86 5.83 62.77
N HIS A 536 -19.71 5.34 63.67
CA HIS A 536 -19.32 5.06 65.06
C HIS A 536 -18.35 3.89 65.23
N LEU A 537 -18.32 2.94 64.29
CA LEU A 537 -17.33 1.87 64.30
C LEU A 537 -15.95 2.37 63.86
N VAL A 538 -15.89 3.26 62.87
CA VAL A 538 -14.65 3.91 62.43
C VAL A 538 -14.10 4.83 63.52
N ASP A 539 -14.96 5.56 64.23
CA ASP A 539 -14.59 6.42 65.38
C ASP A 539 -13.99 5.67 66.58
N LYS A 540 -14.15 4.34 66.64
CA LYS A 540 -13.58 3.52 67.72
C LYS A 540 -12.14 3.07 67.43
N LEU A 541 -11.60 3.32 66.24
CA LEU A 541 -10.21 3.01 65.94
C LEU A 541 -9.29 4.04 66.64
N PRO A 542 -8.27 3.60 67.40
CA PRO A 542 -7.37 4.51 68.08
C PRO A 542 -6.68 5.43 67.06
N PHE A 543 -6.54 6.71 67.42
CA PHE A 543 -5.96 7.80 66.63
C PHE A 543 -6.82 8.38 65.46
N TYR A 544 -8.09 7.97 65.29
CA TYR A 544 -9.03 8.55 64.31
C TYR A 544 -10.28 9.14 64.99
N SER A 545 -10.80 10.27 64.49
CA SER A 545 -12.10 10.87 64.89
C SER A 545 -12.76 11.50 63.68
N THR A 546 -13.84 10.89 63.19
CA THR A 546 -14.44 11.21 61.90
C THR A 546 -15.80 11.88 62.13
N LYS A 547 -15.89 13.18 61.79
CA LYS A 547 -17.16 13.93 61.86
C LYS A 547 -18.01 13.78 60.60
N ALA A 548 -17.47 13.18 59.54
CA ALA A 548 -18.16 12.96 58.29
C ALA A 548 -19.05 11.71 58.39
N PRO A 549 -20.32 11.76 57.98
CA PRO A 549 -21.22 10.60 58.01
C PRO A 549 -20.75 9.53 57.02
N SER A 550 -20.87 8.26 57.42
CA SER A 550 -20.67 7.12 56.52
C SER A 550 -21.92 6.90 55.70
N MET A 551 -21.77 6.60 54.41
CA MET A 551 -22.88 6.42 53.49
C MET A 551 -22.82 5.03 52.86
N LEU A 552 -23.94 4.31 52.88
CA LEU A 552 -24.12 3.06 52.17
C LEU A 552 -24.84 3.36 50.86
N SER A 553 -24.19 3.09 49.74
CA SER A 553 -24.78 3.11 48.40
C SER A 553 -24.88 1.68 47.86
N LEU A 554 -26.03 1.36 47.28
CA LEU A 554 -26.28 0.11 46.56
C LEU A 554 -26.91 0.49 45.22
N ASP A 555 -26.22 0.16 44.15
CA ASP A 555 -26.65 0.41 42.78
C ASP A 555 -26.80 -0.94 42.07
N GLY A 556 -27.85 -1.09 41.27
CA GLY A 556 -28.09 -2.29 40.50
C GLY A 556 -28.74 -1.97 39.16
N GLU A 557 -28.27 -2.62 38.11
CA GLU A 557 -28.71 -2.35 36.74
C GLU A 557 -28.95 -3.65 35.98
N PHE A 558 -29.91 -3.61 35.06
CA PHE A 558 -30.18 -4.67 34.10
C PHE A 558 -30.48 -4.02 32.75
N ALA A 559 -29.86 -4.54 31.69
CA ALA A 559 -30.15 -4.13 30.32
C ALA A 559 -30.27 -5.35 29.42
N HIS A 560 -31.20 -5.28 28.46
CA HIS A 560 -31.38 -6.28 27.42
C HIS A 560 -31.32 -5.61 26.05
N PHE A 561 -30.42 -6.12 25.22
CA PHE A 561 -30.16 -5.63 23.88
C PHE A 561 -30.84 -6.55 22.86
N VAL A 562 -31.68 -5.96 22.02
CA VAL A 562 -32.37 -6.62 20.92
C VAL A 562 -31.78 -6.11 19.62
N PRO A 563 -30.89 -6.89 18.96
CA PRO A 563 -30.33 -6.49 17.67
C PRO A 563 -31.40 -6.55 16.58
N GLY A 564 -31.28 -5.66 15.60
CA GLY A 564 -32.15 -5.64 14.43
C GLY A 564 -31.45 -4.95 13.26
N HIS A 565 -32.06 -5.03 12.09
CA HIS A 565 -31.55 -4.40 10.87
C HIS A 565 -32.59 -3.45 10.27
N SER A 566 -32.12 -2.49 9.46
CA SER A 566 -33.02 -1.59 8.74
C SER A 566 -33.92 -2.36 7.77
N ARG A 567 -35.19 -1.95 7.63
CA ARG A 567 -36.11 -2.54 6.63
C ARG A 567 -35.76 -2.12 5.20
N ALA A 568 -34.91 -1.11 5.03
CA ALA A 568 -34.44 -0.64 3.73
C ALA A 568 -33.65 -1.72 2.96
N ILE A 569 -32.99 -2.64 3.68
CA ILE A 569 -32.23 -3.77 3.10
C ILE A 569 -33.08 -5.05 2.99
N GLY A 570 -34.41 -4.91 2.97
CA GLY A 570 -35.36 -6.01 2.84
C GLY A 570 -35.72 -6.70 4.16
N GLN A 571 -36.66 -7.65 4.10
CA GLN A 571 -37.17 -8.37 5.29
C GLN A 571 -36.15 -9.35 5.88
N ASN A 572 -35.23 -9.85 5.07
CA ASN A 572 -34.24 -10.83 5.47
C ASN A 572 -32.89 -10.20 5.86
N GLY A 573 -32.74 -8.88 5.75
CA GLY A 573 -31.48 -8.18 6.03
C GLY A 573 -30.36 -8.63 5.10
N THR A 574 -30.53 -8.46 3.78
CA THR A 574 -29.55 -8.96 2.81
C THR A 574 -28.29 -8.09 2.81
N SER A 575 -27.14 -8.74 2.95
CA SER A 575 -25.81 -8.14 2.81
C SER A 575 -25.08 -8.76 1.62
N TYR A 576 -24.33 -7.95 0.88
CA TYR A 576 -23.56 -8.38 -0.27
C TYR A 576 -22.10 -8.57 0.13
N ILE A 577 -21.59 -9.79 -0.02
CA ILE A 577 -20.16 -10.08 0.16
C ILE A 577 -19.36 -9.47 -1.02
N ASP A 578 -19.93 -9.52 -2.22
CA ASP A 578 -19.44 -8.87 -3.43
C ASP A 578 -20.63 -8.62 -4.35
N ASP A 579 -20.75 -7.39 -4.88
CA ASP A 579 -21.78 -6.99 -5.83
C ASP A 579 -21.25 -6.83 -7.26
N PHE A 580 -19.94 -7.04 -7.46
CA PHE A 580 -19.18 -6.83 -8.70
C PHE A 580 -19.31 -5.42 -9.30
N GLU A 581 -19.90 -4.45 -8.61
CA GLU A 581 -20.14 -3.10 -9.15
C GLU A 581 -18.82 -2.31 -9.26
N GLY A 582 -17.89 -2.55 -8.34
CA GLY A 582 -16.52 -2.02 -8.35
C GLY A 582 -15.48 -2.86 -9.10
N SER A 583 -15.89 -3.97 -9.73
CA SER A 583 -14.94 -4.92 -10.36
C SER A 583 -14.30 -4.39 -11.64
N LYS A 584 -14.85 -3.33 -12.24
CA LYS A 584 -14.36 -2.73 -13.48
C LYS A 584 -13.82 -1.32 -13.23
N SER A 585 -12.53 -1.15 -13.47
CA SER A 585 -11.88 0.15 -13.58
C SER A 585 -11.50 0.41 -15.03
N THR A 586 -11.75 1.61 -15.54
CA THR A 586 -11.46 1.97 -16.93
C THR A 586 -10.41 3.07 -17.02
N ILE A 587 -9.40 2.88 -17.87
CA ILE A 587 -8.41 3.92 -18.20
C ILE A 587 -8.83 4.56 -19.52
N ASP A 588 -9.19 5.85 -19.50
CA ASP A 588 -9.61 6.55 -20.71
C ASP A 588 -8.41 6.85 -21.63
N LEU A 589 -8.50 6.36 -22.88
CA LEU A 589 -7.48 6.57 -23.89
C LEU A 589 -7.83 7.68 -24.90
N LYS A 590 -8.98 8.35 -24.79
CA LYS A 590 -9.48 9.30 -25.80
C LYS A 590 -8.78 10.66 -25.84
N ASN A 591 -7.96 11.00 -24.84
CA ASN A 591 -7.30 12.31 -24.81
C ASN A 591 -6.30 12.47 -25.95
N ILE A 592 -6.63 13.26 -26.98
CA ILE A 592 -5.82 13.47 -28.18
C ILE A 592 -4.43 14.05 -27.89
N GLY A 593 -4.28 14.84 -26.83
CA GLY A 593 -3.02 15.53 -26.50
C GLY A 593 -1.92 14.60 -26.00
N THR A 594 -2.24 13.35 -25.68
CA THR A 594 -1.28 12.34 -25.21
C THR A 594 -0.89 11.34 -26.30
N TRP A 595 -1.45 11.46 -27.50
CA TRP A 595 -1.10 10.66 -28.66
C TRP A 595 -0.12 11.38 -29.57
N PHE A 596 0.89 10.65 -30.02
CA PHE A 596 1.96 11.13 -30.88
C PHE A 596 2.09 10.23 -32.11
N LEU A 597 2.81 10.70 -33.11
CA LEU A 597 3.12 9.88 -34.29
C LEU A 597 3.86 8.61 -33.87
N ALA A 598 3.41 7.44 -34.33
CA ALA A 598 4.06 6.19 -34.03
C ALA A 598 5.39 5.99 -34.78
N SER A 599 6.30 5.26 -34.15
CA SER A 599 7.45 4.62 -34.82
C SER A 599 6.97 3.69 -35.94
N THR A 600 7.85 3.40 -36.90
CA THR A 600 7.54 2.41 -37.95
C THR A 600 7.24 1.06 -37.31
N PRO A 601 6.12 0.38 -37.65
CA PRO A 601 5.78 -0.91 -37.08
C PRO A 601 6.83 -1.98 -37.42
N ALA A 602 7.08 -2.91 -36.49
CA ALA A 602 8.03 -4.00 -36.69
C ALA A 602 7.68 -4.95 -37.85
N THR A 603 6.42 -4.94 -38.30
CA THR A 603 5.95 -5.72 -39.44
C THR A 603 6.38 -5.15 -40.80
N GLN A 604 6.89 -3.92 -40.83
CA GLN A 604 7.34 -3.27 -42.06
C GLN A 604 8.80 -3.67 -42.38
N PRO A 605 9.14 -3.95 -43.64
CA PRO A 605 10.51 -4.27 -44.04
C PRO A 605 11.53 -3.21 -43.63
N GLU A 606 11.12 -1.94 -43.62
CA GLU A 606 11.97 -0.79 -43.32
C GLU A 606 12.18 -0.55 -41.81
N TYR A 607 11.60 -1.38 -40.93
CA TYR A 607 11.70 -1.21 -39.47
C TYR A 607 13.14 -1.10 -38.95
N ASN A 608 14.06 -1.90 -39.50
CA ASN A 608 15.47 -1.91 -39.10
C ASN A 608 16.34 -0.94 -39.92
N SER A 609 15.74 -0.09 -40.76
CA SER A 609 16.46 0.87 -41.58
C SER A 609 17.06 1.99 -40.72
N GLY A 610 18.39 2.12 -40.74
CA GLY A 610 19.10 3.28 -40.19
C GLY A 610 19.09 4.52 -41.10
N THR A 611 18.45 4.44 -42.26
CA THR A 611 18.40 5.48 -43.29
C THR A 611 16.96 5.97 -43.52
N ARG A 612 16.75 6.91 -44.45
CA ARG A 612 15.46 7.62 -44.63
C ARG A 612 14.29 6.71 -45.04
N GLU A 613 14.62 5.54 -45.57
CA GLU A 613 13.72 4.45 -45.97
C GLU A 613 12.79 4.06 -44.82
N TYR A 614 13.22 4.22 -43.56
CA TYR A 614 12.44 3.96 -42.35
C TYR A 614 11.01 4.55 -42.40
N GLY A 615 10.82 5.69 -43.08
CA GLY A 615 9.53 6.37 -43.19
C GLY A 615 8.81 6.25 -44.55
N TYR A 616 9.34 5.50 -45.52
CA TYR A 616 8.88 5.58 -46.92
C TYR A 616 7.45 5.08 -47.17
N LYS A 617 6.99 4.12 -46.35
CA LYS A 617 5.63 3.57 -46.41
C LYS A 617 4.64 4.28 -45.47
N ARG A 618 5.02 5.39 -44.83
CA ARG A 618 4.12 6.12 -43.93
C ARG A 618 3.14 7.00 -44.71
N ALA A 619 1.86 6.65 -44.66
CA ALA A 619 0.76 7.43 -45.18
C ALA A 619 0.23 8.45 -44.15
N LYS A 620 -0.58 9.40 -44.62
CA LYS A 620 -1.15 10.45 -43.77
C LYS A 620 -2.26 9.86 -42.89
N LEU A 621 -2.11 10.07 -41.59
CA LEU A 621 -3.11 9.76 -40.57
C LEU A 621 -3.37 11.03 -39.77
N ALA A 622 -4.63 11.40 -39.59
CA ALA A 622 -5.06 12.47 -38.70
C ALA A 622 -5.91 11.88 -37.58
N TRP A 623 -5.59 12.23 -36.33
CA TRP A 623 -6.38 11.84 -35.16
C TRP A 623 -6.88 13.08 -34.44
N TYR A 624 -8.17 13.11 -34.12
CA TYR A 624 -8.81 14.29 -33.52
C TYR A 624 -10.15 13.97 -32.88
N ILE A 625 -10.60 14.88 -32.01
CA ILE A 625 -11.98 14.94 -31.54
C ILE A 625 -12.59 16.19 -32.18
N ILE A 626 -13.74 16.05 -32.84
CA ILE A 626 -14.46 17.20 -33.40
C ILE A 626 -15.01 18.03 -32.25
N ASP A 627 -14.65 19.32 -32.23
CA ASP A 627 -15.05 20.24 -31.17
C ASP A 627 -16.58 20.39 -31.11
N PRO A 628 -17.21 20.32 -29.91
CA PRO A 628 -18.64 20.55 -29.75
C PRO A 628 -19.16 21.86 -30.35
N LEU A 629 -18.32 22.88 -30.54
CA LEU A 629 -18.68 24.15 -31.18
C LEU A 629 -19.32 23.94 -32.57
N PHE A 630 -18.90 22.92 -33.32
CA PHE A 630 -19.40 22.67 -34.68
C PHE A 630 -20.87 22.23 -34.67
N TYR A 631 -21.35 21.65 -33.58
CA TYR A 631 -22.70 21.11 -33.43
C TYR A 631 -23.70 22.09 -32.78
N GLN A 632 -23.23 23.23 -32.30
CA GLN A 632 -24.10 24.23 -31.68
C GLN A 632 -25.00 24.88 -32.73
N LYS A 633 -26.33 24.72 -32.57
CA LYS A 633 -27.32 25.27 -33.52
C LYS A 633 -27.51 26.78 -33.42
N THR A 634 -27.16 27.38 -32.29
CA THR A 634 -27.46 28.79 -31.95
C THR A 634 -26.22 29.63 -31.66
N GLY A 635 -25.01 29.08 -31.86
CA GLY A 635 -23.74 29.76 -31.58
C GLY A 635 -23.17 30.48 -32.81
N ASN A 636 -22.67 31.70 -32.64
CA ASN A 636 -21.96 32.45 -33.69
C ASN A 636 -20.51 31.96 -33.91
N LEU A 637 -20.06 30.94 -33.16
CA LEU A 637 -18.70 30.39 -33.20
C LEU A 637 -18.52 29.33 -34.29
N LYS A 638 -19.62 28.78 -34.84
CA LYS A 638 -19.57 27.81 -35.93
C LYS A 638 -19.14 28.52 -37.24
N PRO A 639 -18.09 28.04 -37.93
CA PRO A 639 -17.70 28.59 -39.23
C PRO A 639 -18.82 28.51 -40.27
N SER A 640 -18.98 29.58 -41.07
CA SER A 640 -20.11 29.72 -42.01
C SER A 640 -20.07 28.76 -43.19
N ASN A 641 -18.91 28.18 -43.50
CA ASN A 641 -18.72 27.21 -44.57
C ASN A 641 -19.14 25.78 -44.19
N ILE A 642 -19.49 25.52 -42.93
CA ILE A 642 -19.90 24.19 -42.47
C ILE A 642 -21.42 24.09 -42.49
N SER A 643 -21.97 23.33 -43.44
CA SER A 643 -23.41 23.18 -43.60
C SER A 643 -24.02 22.21 -42.58
N SER A 644 -25.34 22.22 -42.41
CA SER A 644 -26.02 21.20 -41.59
C SER A 644 -26.05 19.83 -42.26
N GLU A 645 -25.91 19.79 -43.59
CA GLU A 645 -25.88 18.56 -44.39
C GLU A 645 -24.54 17.84 -44.22
N GLU A 646 -23.43 18.58 -44.22
CA GLU A 646 -22.10 18.03 -43.88
C GLU A 646 -22.10 17.42 -42.48
N LEU A 647 -22.71 18.08 -41.49
CA LEU A 647 -22.80 17.57 -40.12
C LEU A 647 -23.79 16.42 -39.93
N SER A 648 -24.57 16.08 -40.96
CA SER A 648 -25.43 14.89 -40.94
C SER A 648 -24.69 13.62 -41.35
N ASN A 649 -23.52 13.75 -42.00
CA ASN A 649 -22.70 12.62 -42.38
C ASN A 649 -22.23 11.83 -41.15
N HIS A 650 -22.38 10.52 -41.19
CA HIS A 650 -22.04 9.61 -40.11
C HIS A 650 -20.60 9.76 -39.59
N TYR A 651 -19.63 10.13 -40.44
CA TYR A 651 -18.22 10.31 -40.03
C TYR A 651 -17.93 11.59 -39.24
N VAL A 652 -18.83 12.57 -39.26
CA VAL A 652 -18.59 13.88 -38.62
C VAL A 652 -19.74 14.36 -37.76
N ARG A 653 -20.84 13.60 -37.65
CA ARG A 653 -22.00 13.96 -36.83
C ARG A 653 -21.70 13.84 -35.33
N MET A 654 -22.50 14.53 -34.54
CA MET A 654 -22.53 14.35 -33.08
C MET A 654 -23.11 12.97 -32.72
N VAL A 655 -22.34 12.19 -31.95
CA VAL A 655 -22.81 10.94 -31.33
C VAL A 655 -23.31 11.22 -29.91
N LYS A 656 -24.51 10.75 -29.59
CA LYS A 656 -25.11 10.93 -28.25
C LYS A 656 -24.82 9.72 -27.37
N GLU A 657 -24.74 9.95 -26.06
CA GLU A 657 -24.54 8.87 -25.09
C GLU A 657 -25.62 7.78 -25.21
N THR A 658 -26.88 8.18 -25.35
CA THR A 658 -28.02 7.28 -25.47
C THR A 658 -28.05 6.47 -26.78
N GLU A 659 -27.22 6.82 -27.76
CA GLU A 659 -27.10 6.03 -28.99
C GLU A 659 -26.24 4.78 -28.77
N VAL A 660 -25.15 4.92 -28.01
CA VAL A 660 -24.24 3.82 -27.67
C VAL A 660 -24.71 3.08 -26.43
N PHE A 661 -25.27 3.81 -25.45
CA PHE A 661 -25.74 3.29 -24.17
C PHE A 661 -27.20 3.69 -23.92
N PRO A 662 -28.19 2.97 -24.51
CA PRO A 662 -29.60 3.35 -24.43
C PRO A 662 -30.19 3.40 -23.02
N ASN A 663 -29.60 2.65 -22.08
CA ASN A 663 -30.06 2.57 -20.69
C ASN A 663 -29.30 3.53 -19.74
N ALA A 664 -28.35 4.31 -20.25
CA ALA A 664 -27.62 5.29 -19.44
C ALA A 664 -28.55 6.43 -19.00
N GLN A 665 -28.49 6.81 -17.73
CA GLN A 665 -29.24 7.92 -17.17
C GLN A 665 -28.32 9.13 -17.00
N SER A 666 -28.25 9.98 -18.04
CA SER A 666 -27.39 11.17 -18.01
C SER A 666 -27.91 12.19 -16.98
N PRO A 667 -27.04 12.79 -16.15
CA PRO A 667 -27.43 13.83 -15.20
C PRO A 667 -28.00 15.08 -15.90
N ASN A 668 -28.98 15.73 -15.26
CA ASN A 668 -29.54 16.98 -15.76
C ASN A 668 -28.47 18.09 -15.82
N GLY A 669 -28.39 18.79 -16.95
CA GLY A 669 -27.50 19.94 -17.13
C GLY A 669 -26.10 19.61 -17.66
N GLN A 670 -25.79 18.34 -17.93
CA GLN A 670 -24.55 17.93 -18.60
C GLN A 670 -24.76 17.76 -20.12
N PRO A 671 -23.76 18.11 -20.96
CA PRO A 671 -23.82 17.82 -22.39
C PRO A 671 -23.90 16.30 -22.64
N MET A 672 -24.89 15.85 -23.43
CA MET A 672 -25.10 14.42 -23.75
C MET A 672 -24.23 13.92 -24.92
N ASN A 673 -23.26 14.70 -25.38
CA ASN A 673 -22.42 14.33 -26.51
C ASN A 673 -21.24 13.45 -26.06
N LEU A 674 -21.06 12.31 -26.71
CA LEU A 674 -19.88 11.49 -26.53
C LEU A 674 -18.74 12.03 -27.40
N ALA A 675 -17.57 12.23 -26.79
CA ALA A 675 -16.36 12.54 -27.54
C ALA A 675 -15.90 11.31 -28.32
N VAL A 676 -15.81 11.43 -29.64
CA VAL A 676 -15.34 10.35 -30.54
C VAL A 676 -13.89 10.61 -30.90
N PHE A 677 -13.03 9.63 -30.64
CA PHE A 677 -11.64 9.65 -31.08
C PHE A 677 -11.58 9.26 -32.56
N ASN A 678 -11.59 10.25 -33.45
CA ASN A 678 -11.61 10.03 -34.89
C ASN A 678 -10.21 9.70 -35.41
N LEU A 679 -10.14 8.72 -36.31
CA LEU A 679 -8.93 8.35 -37.05
C LEU A 679 -9.23 8.46 -38.55
N ALA A 680 -8.74 9.51 -39.19
CA ALA A 680 -8.86 9.71 -40.63
C ALA A 680 -7.56 9.28 -41.32
N TYR A 681 -7.62 8.15 -42.03
CA TYR A 681 -6.47 7.54 -42.69
C TYR A 681 -6.55 7.73 -44.22
N TYR A 682 -5.50 8.33 -44.79
CA TYR A 682 -5.40 8.64 -46.22
C TYR A 682 -4.25 7.83 -46.84
N PRO A 683 -4.49 6.59 -47.29
CA PRO A 683 -3.44 5.65 -47.69
C PRO A 683 -2.67 6.07 -48.95
N THR A 684 -3.21 6.98 -49.75
CA THR A 684 -2.58 7.53 -50.97
C THR A 684 -1.81 8.82 -50.70
N GLU A 685 -2.03 9.48 -49.56
CA GLU A 685 -1.34 10.72 -49.23
C GLU A 685 -0.09 10.46 -48.38
N ARG A 686 1.00 11.19 -48.65
CA ARG A 686 2.23 11.09 -47.87
C ARG A 686 2.04 11.58 -46.44
N GLY A 687 2.45 10.77 -45.47
CA GLY A 687 2.45 11.13 -44.06
C GLY A 687 3.70 11.94 -43.64
N PRO A 688 3.73 12.41 -42.38
CA PRO A 688 4.88 13.14 -41.82
C PRO A 688 6.19 12.35 -41.90
N TYR A 689 7.28 13.04 -42.25
CA TYR A 689 8.64 12.46 -42.37
C TYR A 689 8.76 11.29 -43.36
N ASN A 690 7.81 11.16 -44.29
CA ASN A 690 7.96 10.26 -45.43
C ASN A 690 8.77 10.98 -46.52
N PHE A 691 9.98 10.50 -46.82
CA PHE A 691 10.87 11.06 -47.86
C PHE A 691 10.91 10.24 -49.15
N ASN A 692 9.94 9.35 -49.38
CA ASN A 692 9.83 8.55 -50.59
C ASN A 692 9.69 9.46 -51.82
N VAL A 693 10.49 9.20 -52.85
CA VAL A 693 10.48 9.91 -54.14
C VAL A 693 10.29 8.97 -55.32
N ASP A 694 10.42 7.65 -55.12
CA ASP A 694 10.47 6.66 -56.19
C ASP A 694 9.09 6.02 -56.45
N GLU A 695 8.24 5.90 -55.42
CA GLU A 695 6.95 5.22 -55.50
C GLU A 695 5.76 6.20 -55.55
N LEU A 696 5.88 7.26 -56.35
CA LEU A 696 4.85 8.29 -56.47
C LEU A 696 4.15 8.26 -57.84
N THR A 697 2.84 8.56 -57.85
CA THR A 697 2.09 8.83 -59.09
C THR A 697 2.48 10.21 -59.64
N ALA A 698 2.01 10.54 -60.86
CA ALA A 698 2.25 11.85 -61.47
C ALA A 698 1.69 13.01 -60.65
N GLU A 699 0.68 12.76 -59.82
CA GLU A 699 0.03 13.70 -58.90
C GLU A 699 0.72 13.74 -57.51
N ALA A 700 1.89 13.11 -57.36
CA ALA A 700 2.66 13.00 -56.12
C ALA A 700 1.97 12.21 -54.98
N ASN A 701 1.01 11.35 -55.31
CA ASN A 701 0.39 10.40 -54.38
C ASN A 701 1.22 9.12 -54.28
N LEU A 702 1.11 8.40 -53.16
CA LEU A 702 1.71 7.09 -52.98
C LEU A 702 1.05 6.07 -53.91
N SER A 703 1.86 5.41 -54.73
CA SER A 703 1.39 4.51 -55.79
C SER A 703 0.78 3.19 -55.28
N ASN A 704 1.21 2.70 -54.10
CA ASN A 704 0.77 1.43 -53.52
C ASN A 704 0.08 1.61 -52.15
N PRO A 705 -1.20 2.04 -52.11
CA PRO A 705 -1.89 2.37 -50.85
C PRO A 705 -2.03 1.20 -49.87
N LYS A 706 -2.04 -0.05 -50.36
CA LYS A 706 -2.16 -1.26 -49.52
C LYS A 706 -0.90 -1.58 -48.71
N GLU A 707 0.26 -1.09 -49.15
CA GLU A 707 1.54 -1.30 -48.46
C GLU A 707 1.83 -0.21 -47.43
N ASN A 708 1.08 0.89 -47.48
CA ASN A 708 1.29 2.01 -46.60
C ASN A 708 0.67 1.78 -45.23
N TRP A 709 1.16 2.49 -44.24
CA TRP A 709 0.65 2.43 -42.86
C TRP A 709 0.53 3.82 -42.26
N GLY A 710 -0.33 3.97 -41.26
CA GLY A 710 -0.45 5.15 -40.42
C GLY A 710 -0.62 4.70 -38.98
N GLY A 711 0.08 5.34 -38.05
CA GLY A 711 0.06 4.93 -36.65
C GLY A 711 0.19 6.08 -35.68
N VAL A 712 -0.47 5.92 -34.54
CA VAL A 712 -0.33 6.78 -33.36
C VAL A 712 0.11 5.92 -32.18
N MET A 713 0.91 6.49 -31.29
CA MET A 713 1.35 5.85 -30.05
C MET A 713 1.20 6.80 -28.88
N ARG A 714 1.02 6.24 -27.69
CA ARG A 714 0.99 7.01 -26.44
C ARG A 714 1.70 6.24 -25.34
N LYS A 715 2.12 6.98 -24.32
CA LYS A 715 2.52 6.38 -23.05
C LYS A 715 1.26 5.88 -22.32
N ILE A 716 1.37 4.69 -21.71
CA ILE A 716 0.42 4.23 -20.70
C ILE A 716 1.04 4.54 -19.34
N GLU A 717 0.28 5.20 -18.46
CA GLU A 717 0.80 5.62 -17.16
C GLU A 717 1.02 4.43 -16.22
N THR A 718 0.14 3.43 -16.31
CA THR A 718 0.25 2.18 -15.58
C THR A 718 0.96 1.13 -16.43
N THR A 719 2.18 0.75 -16.08
CA THR A 719 2.96 -0.23 -16.85
C THR A 719 2.83 -1.66 -16.35
N ASP A 720 2.37 -1.86 -15.12
CA ASP A 720 2.16 -3.18 -14.52
C ASP A 720 0.71 -3.64 -14.69
N PHE A 721 0.45 -4.31 -15.81
CA PHE A 721 -0.89 -4.84 -16.13
C PHE A 721 -1.30 -6.02 -15.28
N GLU A 722 -0.36 -6.79 -14.71
CA GLU A 722 -0.68 -7.86 -13.78
C GLU A 722 -1.23 -7.27 -12.48
N ALA A 723 -0.48 -6.34 -11.86
CA ALA A 723 -0.88 -5.72 -10.59
C ALA A 723 -2.18 -4.91 -10.70
N THR A 724 -2.43 -4.31 -11.86
CA THR A 724 -3.66 -3.52 -12.11
C THR A 724 -4.78 -4.30 -12.78
N ASN A 725 -4.58 -5.60 -13.03
CA ASN A 725 -5.53 -6.51 -13.64
C ASN A 725 -6.14 -5.96 -14.95
N VAL A 726 -5.28 -5.50 -15.88
CA VAL A 726 -5.74 -5.04 -17.20
C VAL A 726 -6.01 -6.25 -18.09
N GLU A 727 -7.28 -6.50 -18.38
CA GLU A 727 -7.71 -7.68 -19.16
C GLU A 727 -8.04 -7.36 -20.63
N TYR A 728 -8.67 -6.21 -20.90
CA TYR A 728 -9.21 -5.89 -22.22
C TYR A 728 -8.92 -4.45 -22.65
N VAL A 729 -8.75 -4.25 -23.95
CA VAL A 729 -8.84 -2.95 -24.60
C VAL A 729 -10.22 -2.86 -25.26
N GLU A 730 -11.11 -2.06 -24.68
CA GLU A 730 -12.46 -1.88 -25.18
C GLU A 730 -12.58 -0.58 -26.00
N PHE A 731 -13.23 -0.66 -27.16
CA PHE A 731 -13.58 0.49 -27.97
C PHE A 731 -14.87 0.23 -28.75
N TRP A 732 -15.61 1.31 -29.01
CA TRP A 732 -16.80 1.29 -29.86
C TRP A 732 -16.44 1.95 -31.19
N MET A 733 -16.42 1.17 -32.26
CA MET A 733 -16.15 1.65 -33.61
C MET A 733 -17.45 1.72 -34.39
N MET A 734 -17.73 2.87 -35.00
CA MET A 734 -18.81 2.99 -35.97
C MET A 734 -18.48 2.10 -37.17
N ASP A 735 -19.45 1.30 -37.62
CA ASP A 735 -19.29 0.55 -38.86
C ASP A 735 -19.07 1.56 -40.01
N PRO A 736 -17.88 1.57 -40.64
CA PRO A 736 -17.57 2.54 -41.68
C PRO A 736 -18.33 2.27 -42.99
N PHE A 737 -19.15 1.23 -43.07
CA PHE A 737 -20.00 0.93 -44.24
C PHE A 737 -21.50 1.04 -43.92
N ALA A 738 -21.85 1.67 -42.80
CA ALA A 738 -23.24 1.77 -42.34
C ALA A 738 -24.14 2.68 -43.19
N ASP A 739 -23.56 3.53 -44.06
CA ASP A 739 -24.32 4.40 -44.96
C ASP A 739 -24.68 3.65 -46.27
N PRO A 740 -25.96 3.36 -46.55
CA PRO A 740 -26.36 2.63 -47.77
C PRO A 740 -26.20 3.45 -49.06
N ASP A 741 -26.17 4.79 -48.95
CA ASP A 741 -26.13 5.75 -50.06
C ASP A 741 -24.79 6.49 -50.16
N GLY A 742 -23.89 6.27 -49.20
CA GLY A 742 -22.53 6.80 -49.22
C GLY A 742 -21.56 5.86 -49.92
N ASP A 743 -20.66 6.40 -50.76
CA ASP A 743 -19.40 5.72 -51.02
C ASP A 743 -18.72 5.55 -49.65
N GLY A 744 -18.50 4.30 -49.22
CA GLY A 744 -17.73 4.00 -48.02
C GLY A 744 -16.34 4.66 -48.06
N PRO A 745 -15.53 4.56 -46.99
CA PRO A 745 -14.19 5.15 -46.98
C PRO A 745 -13.29 4.66 -48.12
#